data_AF-A0A1Q7VQ55-F1
#
_entry.id   AF-A0A1Q7VQ55-F1
#
_cell.length_a   1.000
_cell.length_b   1.000
_cell.length_c   1.000
_cell.angle_alpha   90.00
_cell.angle_beta   90.00
_cell.angle_gamma   90.00
#
_symmetry.space_group_name_H-M   'P 1'
#
loop_
_entity.id
_entity.type
_entity.pdbx_description
1 polymer ?
#
loop_
_entity_poly.entity_id
_entity_poly.type
_entity_poly.pdbx_seq_one_letter_code
_entity_poly.pdbx_strand_id
1 'polypeptide(L)'
;MRFGVYCANFGFFGEARPLVDMAVLAEECEWDGFFVYDHLVPFPGRAVSSVDPWTVLAVVADRTELVLGPMVTPAARRLPWELAHQVAAVDRLSGGRLVLGVGLGAAFDFEAFGDASSAIERGNRLDESLSLLRRFWSGELVHHAGASWRVEGVRLAPGPLGRVPIWVAGRYGSRRPLRRAARFDGFFPINTKWDPADLLTPAQLAEMLAVVEAERGGLDGFEVVTAGYSESSSRKTVAGRIAPYAEVGATWWFETLEPRRGGLEELRERVRMPSSMGGGSHVMTTAETHVVVGAGIAGCLSALFRRRAGFNVVLLERNQSVSGALPLCTETSNVVSENHSGAEYPFDTWSARDCLTGRVATEELFPAEIYGGKDYSRIIASRSMIDDGSDILSICRRNMDVLRAHYDRLRDRDPGLARLREGEPLCEEHAGVDGVADVAGAFVTPQRGLNPTYVAAVLEHELIRAGVDFRSGCDVVNIAQNGHGGYEVEFRASDGDTHRLTAAQVGLCAAAHSYGIAKRLNPRVTFPRIFLALREILYVSLPDGTDKDFTCLKLEDRYGGMLSPLNDECAMAYHPPAAHICTVTLDPTTGEYPADYARYLAAGHPEQHERAQWTLRELRRYYPELERAEILGIYLKVAVNTVDDSRVRRHLDVQQILPGCTMTVLPKWTMCVQNARQEMGYVLERSVELGTIDAATGRERGEALRRYQLDGTWDDVDALERSAERHAVNMSVPVEVAQPMRGALLTR
;
A
#
# COMPACT_ATOMS: atom_id res chain seq x y z
N MET A 1 11.93 26.86 -16.77
CA MET A 1 12.40 26.94 -15.37
C MET A 1 12.37 25.54 -14.79
N ARG A 2 13.38 25.17 -13.99
CA ARG A 2 13.48 23.85 -13.34
C ARG A 2 12.96 23.88 -11.92
N PHE A 3 12.65 22.72 -11.36
CA PHE A 3 12.03 22.55 -10.05
C PHE A 3 12.86 21.60 -9.19
N GLY A 4 13.25 22.05 -7.99
CA GLY A 4 13.99 21.25 -7.03
C GLY A 4 13.25 21.10 -5.70
N VAL A 5 13.54 20.04 -4.97
CA VAL A 5 13.15 19.89 -3.56
C VAL A 5 14.33 20.35 -2.69
N TYR A 6 14.04 21.14 -1.65
CA TYR A 6 15.06 21.65 -0.73
C TYR A 6 14.76 21.27 0.72
N CYS A 7 15.42 20.24 1.23
CA CYS A 7 15.14 19.66 2.54
C CYS A 7 16.08 20.16 3.64
N ALA A 8 15.52 20.51 4.80
CA ALA A 8 16.29 20.67 6.04
C ALA A 8 17.06 19.37 6.38
N ASN A 9 18.21 19.47 7.06
CA ASN A 9 18.98 18.31 7.54
C ASN A 9 18.80 18.04 9.04
N PHE A 10 17.63 18.41 9.59
CA PHE A 10 17.34 18.36 11.02
C PHE A 10 15.87 17.99 11.33
N GLY A 11 15.59 17.70 12.60
CA GLY A 11 14.29 17.19 13.04
C GLY A 11 14.11 15.74 12.60
N PHE A 12 12.97 15.40 11.98
CA PHE A 12 12.81 14.08 11.35
C PHE A 12 13.70 13.89 10.12
N PHE A 13 14.19 14.97 9.50
CA PHE A 13 15.28 14.90 8.50
C PHE A 13 16.68 14.91 9.14
N GLY A 14 16.76 14.82 10.47
CA GLY A 14 18.01 14.59 11.19
C GLY A 14 18.52 13.15 11.10
N GLU A 15 17.79 12.28 10.41
CA GLU A 15 18.22 10.94 10.03
C GLU A 15 18.42 10.87 8.52
N ALA A 16 19.35 10.01 8.07
CA ALA A 16 19.68 9.89 6.66
C ALA A 16 18.52 9.31 5.83
N ARG A 17 17.78 8.33 6.38
CA ARG A 17 16.79 7.56 5.64
C ARG A 17 15.62 8.42 5.12
N PRO A 18 14.98 9.28 5.95
CA PRO A 18 13.91 10.15 5.47
C PRO A 18 14.32 11.10 4.34
N LEU A 19 15.58 11.58 4.34
CA LEU A 19 16.10 12.43 3.25
C LEU A 19 16.31 11.63 1.95
N VAL A 20 16.88 10.43 2.05
CA VAL A 20 17.06 9.54 0.88
C VAL A 20 15.71 9.14 0.29
N ASP A 21 14.75 8.77 1.13
CA ASP A 21 13.39 8.43 0.68
C ASP A 21 12.70 9.64 0.01
N MET A 22 12.93 10.86 0.53
CA MET A 22 12.40 12.07 -0.08
C MET A 22 13.04 12.37 -1.45
N ALA A 23 14.34 12.09 -1.61
CA ALA A 23 15.03 12.26 -2.89
C ALA A 23 14.53 11.28 -3.95
N VAL A 24 14.36 10.00 -3.58
CA VAL A 24 13.76 8.99 -4.46
C VAL A 24 12.34 9.38 -4.84
N LEU A 25 11.54 9.84 -3.87
CA LEU A 25 10.19 10.31 -4.15
C LEU A 25 10.17 11.54 -5.07
N ALA A 26 11.10 12.47 -4.91
CA ALA A 26 11.23 13.63 -5.79
C ALA A 26 11.56 13.20 -7.23
N GLU A 27 12.41 12.20 -7.43
CA GLU A 27 12.66 11.62 -8.75
C GLU A 27 11.43 10.96 -9.35
N GLU A 28 10.73 10.12 -8.57
CA GLU A 28 9.49 9.47 -8.99
C GLU A 28 8.41 10.49 -9.40
N CYS A 29 8.47 11.70 -8.84
CA CYS A 29 7.57 12.81 -9.12
C CYS A 29 8.15 13.85 -10.10
N GLU A 30 9.17 13.44 -10.88
CA GLU A 30 9.79 14.19 -11.97
C GLU A 30 10.37 15.56 -11.56
N TRP A 31 10.80 15.72 -10.32
CA TRP A 31 11.56 16.91 -9.91
C TRP A 31 12.92 16.92 -10.62
N ASP A 32 13.45 18.11 -10.92
CA ASP A 32 14.73 18.26 -11.62
C ASP A 32 15.93 18.17 -10.66
N GLY A 33 15.73 18.35 -9.35
CA GLY A 33 16.82 18.27 -8.39
C GLY A 33 16.43 18.11 -6.92
N PHE A 34 17.39 17.67 -6.11
CA PHE A 34 17.25 17.46 -4.66
C PHE A 34 18.42 18.08 -3.90
N PHE A 35 18.11 19.01 -3.01
CA PHE A 35 19.10 19.77 -2.28
C PHE A 35 18.86 19.72 -0.78
N VAL A 36 19.94 19.80 0.00
CA VAL A 36 19.88 19.74 1.47
C VAL A 36 20.54 20.94 2.14
N TYR A 37 20.12 21.24 3.36
CA TYR A 37 20.78 22.22 4.22
C TYR A 37 22.13 21.66 4.74
N ASP A 38 23.10 22.53 5.03
CA ASP A 38 24.38 22.17 5.67
C ASP A 38 24.56 22.95 6.99
N HIS A 39 23.72 22.62 7.97
CA HIS A 39 23.85 23.09 9.35
C HIS A 39 24.41 22.00 10.26
N LEU A 40 25.26 22.38 11.20
CA LEU A 40 25.65 21.50 12.31
C LEU A 40 24.67 21.65 13.47
N VAL A 41 24.37 22.90 13.85
CA VAL A 41 23.57 23.24 15.02
C VAL A 41 22.52 24.26 14.60
N PRO A 42 21.45 23.81 13.93
CA PRO A 42 20.42 24.71 13.39
C PRO A 42 19.72 25.53 14.49
N PHE A 43 19.72 25.03 15.74
CA PHE A 43 19.12 25.70 16.90
C PHE A 43 20.04 25.60 18.12
N PRO A 44 20.98 26.56 18.31
CA PRO A 44 21.88 26.56 19.46
C PRO A 44 21.13 26.47 20.80
N GLY A 45 21.64 25.64 21.71
CA GLY A 45 21.05 25.42 23.03
C GLY A 45 19.84 24.47 23.05
N ARG A 46 19.46 23.87 21.91
CA ARG A 46 18.44 22.82 21.83
C ARG A 46 19.03 21.54 21.23
N ALA A 47 18.71 20.40 21.83
CA ALA A 47 19.00 19.10 21.23
C ALA A 47 18.00 18.85 20.09
N VAL A 48 18.48 18.96 18.85
CA VAL A 48 17.70 18.65 17.64
C VAL A 48 18.52 17.65 16.85
N SER A 49 17.89 16.53 16.44
CA SER A 49 18.53 15.55 15.57
C SER A 49 18.97 16.25 14.28
N SER A 50 20.21 16.05 13.86
CA SER A 50 20.78 16.56 12.62
C SER A 50 21.69 15.51 11.99
N VAL A 51 21.74 15.49 10.66
CA VAL A 51 22.57 14.56 9.88
C VAL A 51 23.59 15.32 9.03
N ASP A 52 24.77 14.72 8.85
CA ASP A 52 25.77 15.24 7.93
C ASP A 52 25.24 15.20 6.48
N PRO A 53 25.13 16.35 5.79
CA PRO A 53 24.52 16.42 4.47
C PRO A 53 25.34 15.69 3.40
N TRP A 54 26.66 15.64 3.53
CA TRP A 54 27.53 15.01 2.52
C TRP A 54 27.39 13.49 2.51
N THR A 55 27.25 12.90 3.70
CA THR A 55 26.96 11.46 3.86
C THR A 55 25.61 11.11 3.21
N VAL A 56 24.58 11.92 3.44
CA VAL A 56 23.27 11.71 2.81
C VAL A 56 23.34 11.88 1.29
N LEU A 57 24.02 12.93 0.80
CA LEU A 57 24.15 13.18 -0.63
C LEU A 57 24.90 12.08 -1.37
N ALA A 58 25.86 11.39 -0.73
CA ALA A 58 26.48 10.20 -1.31
C ALA A 58 25.44 9.09 -1.57
N VAL A 59 24.54 8.84 -0.61
CA VAL A 59 23.49 7.83 -0.78
C VAL A 59 22.46 8.29 -1.82
N VAL A 60 22.08 9.58 -1.82
CA VAL A 60 21.17 10.13 -2.83
C VAL A 60 21.76 10.01 -4.24
N ALA A 61 23.05 10.30 -4.41
CA ALA A 61 23.75 10.20 -5.69
C ALA A 61 23.71 8.77 -6.29
N ASP A 62 23.79 7.74 -5.44
CA ASP A 62 23.71 6.33 -5.83
C ASP A 62 22.28 5.87 -6.15
N ARG A 63 21.27 6.53 -5.57
CA ARG A 63 19.88 6.08 -5.57
C ARG A 63 18.99 6.80 -6.55
N THR A 64 19.43 7.93 -7.11
CA THR A 64 18.65 8.76 -8.03
C THR A 64 19.53 9.35 -9.12
N GLU A 65 18.91 9.76 -10.23
CA GLU A 65 19.45 10.50 -11.37
C GLU A 65 19.21 12.03 -11.31
N LEU A 66 18.82 12.56 -10.15
CA LEU A 66 18.54 13.99 -9.93
C LEU A 66 19.82 14.86 -9.97
N VAL A 67 19.67 16.15 -10.31
CA VAL A 67 20.68 17.15 -9.94
C VAL A 67 20.67 17.30 -8.42
N LEU A 68 21.82 17.16 -7.75
CA LEU A 68 21.85 17.16 -6.29
C LEU A 68 22.94 18.04 -5.71
N GLY A 69 22.78 18.44 -4.46
CA GLY A 69 23.84 19.13 -3.74
C GLY A 69 23.42 19.76 -2.43
N PRO A 70 24.40 20.26 -1.65
CA PRO A 70 24.08 21.18 -0.57
C PRO A 70 23.67 22.53 -1.18
N MET A 71 22.62 23.15 -0.65
CA MET A 71 22.24 24.49 -1.12
C MET A 71 23.27 25.54 -0.71
N VAL A 72 23.78 25.47 0.53
CA VAL A 72 24.81 26.38 1.02
C VAL A 72 25.77 25.63 1.94
N THR A 73 26.92 25.22 1.42
CA THR A 73 28.06 24.73 2.21
C THR A 73 28.81 25.91 2.81
N PRO A 74 28.94 26.04 4.14
CA PRO A 74 29.80 27.03 4.77
C PRO A 74 31.28 26.64 4.63
N ALA A 75 31.88 26.86 3.44
CA ALA A 75 33.25 26.42 3.16
C ALA A 75 34.28 26.99 4.15
N ALA A 76 34.02 28.16 4.74
CA ALA A 76 34.87 28.76 5.77
C ALA A 76 34.99 27.92 7.07
N ARG A 77 34.09 26.95 7.28
CA ARG A 77 34.10 26.01 8.41
C ARG A 77 34.86 24.71 8.10
N ARG A 78 35.18 24.44 6.84
CA ARG A 78 35.76 23.17 6.38
C ARG A 78 37.20 23.35 5.93
N LEU A 79 38.00 22.30 6.07
CA LEU A 79 39.32 22.25 5.44
C LEU A 79 39.14 22.13 3.91
N PRO A 80 39.80 22.98 3.10
CA PRO A 80 39.58 22.97 1.65
C PRO A 80 39.91 21.64 0.98
N TRP A 81 40.93 20.92 1.45
CA TRP A 81 41.31 19.61 0.89
C TRP A 81 40.34 18.49 1.26
N GLU A 82 39.72 18.53 2.44
CA GLU A 82 38.67 17.57 2.82
C GLU A 82 37.40 17.81 1.99
N LEU A 83 36.99 19.07 1.87
CA LEU A 83 35.86 19.44 1.03
C LEU A 83 36.12 19.09 -0.45
N ALA A 84 37.35 19.27 -0.94
CA ALA A 84 37.73 18.86 -2.30
C ALA A 84 37.51 17.36 -2.54
N HIS A 85 37.88 16.51 -1.58
CA HIS A 85 37.64 15.07 -1.65
C HIS A 85 36.17 14.72 -1.54
N GLN A 86 35.42 15.34 -0.63
CA GLN A 86 33.97 15.11 -0.47
C GLN A 86 33.21 15.42 -1.76
N VAL A 87 33.48 16.59 -2.36
CA VAL A 87 32.86 17.01 -3.62
C VAL A 87 33.22 16.06 -4.74
N ALA A 88 34.51 15.71 -4.89
CA ALA A 88 34.94 14.79 -5.94
C ALA A 88 34.31 13.40 -5.78
N ALA A 89 34.20 12.88 -4.55
CA ALA A 89 33.60 11.57 -4.30
C ALA A 89 32.12 11.56 -4.71
N VAL A 90 31.34 12.54 -4.25
CA VAL A 90 29.90 12.60 -4.53
C VAL A 90 29.63 12.92 -6.01
N ASP A 91 30.40 13.81 -6.64
CA ASP A 91 30.27 14.12 -8.07
C ASP A 91 30.52 12.89 -8.94
N ARG A 92 31.54 12.11 -8.61
CA ARG A 92 31.84 10.88 -9.35
C ARG A 92 30.77 9.82 -9.15
N LEU A 93 30.24 9.69 -7.93
CA LEU A 93 29.17 8.77 -7.60
C LEU A 93 27.86 9.14 -8.33
N SER A 94 27.57 10.44 -8.42
CA SER A 94 26.39 10.96 -9.13
C SER A 94 26.55 11.03 -10.65
N GLY A 95 27.65 10.53 -11.23
CA GLY A 95 27.87 10.63 -12.67
C GLY A 95 28.05 12.07 -13.18
N GLY A 96 28.46 13.01 -12.34
CA GLY A 96 28.68 14.42 -12.69
C GLY A 96 27.48 15.33 -12.47
N ARG A 97 26.48 14.89 -11.69
CA ARG A 97 25.24 15.62 -11.40
C ARG A 97 25.31 16.52 -10.15
N LEU A 98 26.45 16.56 -9.48
CA LEU A 98 26.61 17.34 -8.25
C LEU A 98 26.73 18.84 -8.55
N VAL A 99 26.00 19.65 -7.79
CA VAL A 99 26.15 21.10 -7.71
C VAL A 99 26.68 21.47 -6.33
N LEU A 100 27.74 22.28 -6.27
CA LEU A 100 28.28 22.77 -5.01
C LEU A 100 27.71 24.17 -4.69
N GLY A 101 26.68 24.20 -3.84
CA GLY A 101 26.23 25.44 -3.22
C GLY A 101 27.17 25.90 -2.11
N VAL A 102 27.53 27.19 -2.07
CA VAL A 102 28.47 27.76 -1.09
C VAL A 102 28.01 29.10 -0.53
N GLY A 103 28.42 29.41 0.69
CA GLY A 103 28.14 30.72 1.29
C GLY A 103 28.88 30.94 2.60
N LEU A 104 28.57 32.05 3.28
CA LEU A 104 29.21 32.41 4.54
C LEU A 104 28.80 31.52 5.72
N GLY A 105 27.69 30.78 5.59
CA GLY A 105 27.01 30.10 6.69
C GLY A 105 26.35 31.08 7.69
N ALA A 106 25.61 30.52 8.64
CA ALA A 106 24.99 31.28 9.71
C ALA A 106 25.96 31.48 10.87
N ALA A 107 26.02 32.69 11.45
CA ALA A 107 26.99 32.99 12.52
C ALA A 107 26.90 32.04 13.71
N PHE A 108 25.68 31.62 14.06
CA PHE A 108 25.42 30.70 15.16
C PHE A 108 26.03 29.30 14.96
N ASP A 109 26.24 28.84 13.72
CA ASP A 109 26.91 27.56 13.43
C ASP A 109 28.43 27.61 13.64
N PHE A 110 29.00 28.80 13.82
CA PHE A 110 30.42 29.02 14.10
C PHE A 110 30.62 29.33 15.59
N GLU A 111 29.83 30.28 16.10
CA GLU A 111 29.92 30.77 17.48
C GLU A 111 29.68 29.66 18.50
N ALA A 112 28.76 28.72 18.21
CA ALA A 112 28.48 27.57 19.06
C ALA A 112 29.70 26.65 19.26
N PHE A 113 30.69 26.71 18.36
CA PHE A 113 31.94 25.95 18.42
C PHE A 113 33.16 26.85 18.71
N GLY A 114 32.93 28.07 19.20
CA GLY A 114 33.99 29.00 19.60
C GLY A 114 34.66 29.77 18.46
N ASP A 115 34.17 29.67 17.22
CA ASP A 115 34.64 30.52 16.12
C ASP A 115 33.84 31.83 16.08
N ALA A 116 34.39 32.88 16.72
CA ALA A 116 33.81 34.21 16.79
C ALA A 116 34.11 35.10 15.56
N SER A 117 34.56 34.52 14.45
CA SER A 117 34.99 35.32 13.31
C SER A 117 33.87 36.11 12.68
N SER A 118 34.18 37.34 12.27
CA SER A 118 33.27 38.23 11.58
C SER A 118 32.82 37.69 10.21
N ALA A 119 31.71 38.24 9.69
CA ALA A 119 31.26 37.92 8.33
C ALA A 119 32.31 38.24 7.25
N ILE A 120 33.19 39.23 7.50
CA ILE A 120 34.28 39.58 6.59
C ILE A 120 35.35 38.49 6.59
N GLU A 121 35.80 38.03 7.76
CA GLU A 121 36.79 36.96 7.88
C GLU A 121 36.29 35.66 7.28
N ARG A 122 35.03 35.28 7.54
CA ARG A 122 34.40 34.11 6.89
C ARG A 122 34.30 34.27 5.38
N GLY A 123 34.07 35.48 4.88
CA GLY A 123 34.06 35.79 3.45
C GLY A 123 35.42 35.63 2.79
N ASN A 124 36.48 36.09 3.45
CA ASN A 124 37.85 35.93 2.96
C ASN A 124 38.26 34.45 2.96
N ARG A 125 37.93 33.71 4.03
CA ARG A 125 38.13 32.25 4.11
C ARG A 125 37.39 31.51 3.00
N LEU A 126 36.15 31.88 2.71
CA LEU A 126 35.36 31.32 1.61
C LEU A 126 36.05 31.56 0.25
N ASP A 127 36.48 32.79 -0.04
CA ASP A 127 37.18 33.13 -1.29
C ASP A 127 38.46 32.32 -1.47
N GLU A 128 39.28 32.24 -0.41
CA GLU A 128 40.53 31.49 -0.40
C GLU A 128 40.27 29.98 -0.60
N SER A 129 39.24 29.45 0.04
CA SER A 129 38.85 28.03 -0.09
C SER A 129 38.37 27.71 -1.51
N LEU A 130 37.54 28.57 -2.11
CA LEU A 130 37.07 28.38 -3.50
C LEU A 130 38.21 28.40 -4.52
N SER A 131 39.22 29.25 -4.30
CA SER A 131 40.44 29.25 -5.10
C SER A 131 41.19 27.92 -4.98
N LEU A 132 41.37 27.42 -3.76
CA LEU A 132 42.02 26.13 -3.51
C LEU A 132 41.24 24.95 -4.11
N LEU A 133 39.92 24.90 -3.98
CA LEU A 133 39.09 23.83 -4.55
C LEU A 133 39.29 23.69 -6.06
N ARG A 134 39.24 24.81 -6.80
CA ARG A 134 39.46 24.81 -8.26
C ARG A 134 40.86 24.30 -8.64
N ARG A 135 41.89 24.67 -7.87
CA ARG A 135 43.26 24.21 -8.06
C ARG A 135 43.41 22.72 -7.74
N PHE A 136 42.80 22.24 -6.67
CA PHE A 136 42.82 20.82 -6.35
C PHE A 136 42.13 19.98 -7.43
N TRP A 137 40.98 20.43 -7.94
CA TRP A 137 40.25 19.71 -8.99
C TRP A 137 40.86 19.81 -10.38
N SER A 138 41.73 20.80 -10.65
CA SER A 138 42.53 20.82 -11.88
C SER A 138 43.60 19.71 -11.91
N GLY A 139 43.84 19.08 -10.76
CA GLY A 139 44.85 18.05 -10.57
C GLY A 139 46.27 18.62 -10.59
N GLU A 140 46.48 19.93 -10.49
CA GLU A 140 47.82 20.54 -10.43
C GLU A 140 48.55 20.25 -9.10
N LEU A 141 49.87 20.50 -9.07
CA LEU A 141 50.62 20.51 -7.81
C LEU A 141 50.38 21.86 -7.11
N VAL A 142 49.69 21.84 -5.98
CA VAL A 142 49.26 23.03 -5.25
C VAL A 142 50.28 23.38 -4.17
N HIS A 143 50.87 24.57 -4.31
CA HIS A 143 51.51 25.33 -3.24
C HIS A 143 50.67 26.58 -2.97
N HIS A 144 50.37 26.84 -1.70
CA HIS A 144 49.53 27.96 -1.27
C HIS A 144 49.93 28.42 0.12
N ALA A 145 50.15 29.73 0.27
CA ALA A 145 50.46 30.37 1.55
C ALA A 145 49.53 31.58 1.70
N GLY A 146 48.28 31.32 2.09
CA GLY A 146 47.29 32.36 2.33
C GLY A 146 47.10 32.67 3.81
N ALA A 147 46.17 33.57 4.09
CA ALA A 147 45.91 34.03 5.46
C ALA A 147 45.22 32.95 6.30
N SER A 148 44.44 32.08 5.66
CA SER A 148 43.64 31.06 6.35
C SER A 148 44.24 29.67 6.19
N TRP A 149 44.83 29.38 5.03
CA TRP A 149 45.27 28.05 4.67
C TRP A 149 46.71 28.03 4.17
N ARG A 150 47.42 26.96 4.51
CA ARG A 150 48.76 26.67 4.00
C ARG A 150 48.79 25.26 3.43
N VAL A 151 49.29 25.13 2.20
CA VAL A 151 49.41 23.87 1.45
C VAL A 151 50.79 23.87 0.78
N GLU A 152 51.55 22.80 0.93
CA GLU A 152 52.90 22.69 0.41
C GLU A 152 53.02 21.41 -0.42
N GLY A 153 53.06 21.54 -1.75
CA GLY A 153 53.33 20.43 -2.66
C GLY A 153 52.28 19.32 -2.68
N VAL A 154 50.99 19.66 -2.69
CA VAL A 154 49.90 18.67 -2.67
C VAL A 154 49.24 18.57 -4.04
N ARG A 155 49.05 17.34 -4.54
CA ARG A 155 48.22 17.03 -5.70
C ARG A 155 47.10 16.08 -5.27
N LEU A 156 45.84 16.48 -5.43
CA LEU A 156 44.70 15.63 -5.08
C LEU A 156 44.21 14.84 -6.29
N ALA A 157 43.88 13.57 -6.08
CA ALA A 157 43.28 12.68 -7.06
C ALA A 157 42.41 11.60 -6.36
N PRO A 158 41.32 11.12 -7.00
CA PRO A 158 40.76 11.65 -8.23
C PRO A 158 40.07 13.01 -8.00
N GLY A 159 40.07 13.85 -9.03
CA GLY A 159 39.15 14.99 -9.08
C GLY A 159 37.73 14.55 -9.45
N PRO A 160 36.78 15.51 -9.49
CA PRO A 160 35.44 15.29 -10.01
C PRO A 160 35.46 14.73 -11.45
N LEU A 161 34.35 14.14 -11.93
CA LEU A 161 34.27 13.60 -13.31
C LEU A 161 34.47 14.70 -14.36
N GLY A 162 34.03 15.91 -14.05
CA GLY A 162 34.19 17.08 -14.90
C GLY A 162 34.21 18.36 -14.08
N ARG A 163 33.60 19.40 -14.63
CA ARG A 163 33.48 20.69 -13.94
C ARG A 163 32.24 20.67 -13.04
N VAL A 164 32.43 20.75 -11.73
CA VAL A 164 31.35 20.90 -10.74
C VAL A 164 30.82 22.35 -10.78
N PRO A 165 29.53 22.58 -11.08
CA PRO A 165 28.93 23.91 -10.98
C PRO A 165 28.95 24.44 -9.55
N ILE A 166 29.30 25.72 -9.38
CA ILE A 166 29.29 26.37 -8.06
C ILE A 166 28.22 27.46 -8.01
N TRP A 167 27.30 27.33 -7.06
CA TRP A 167 26.27 28.33 -6.79
C TRP A 167 26.59 29.10 -5.51
N VAL A 168 26.65 30.42 -5.59
CA VAL A 168 27.03 31.26 -4.45
C VAL A 168 25.80 31.85 -3.80
N ALA A 169 25.65 31.67 -2.50
CA ALA A 169 24.58 32.30 -1.73
C ALA A 169 24.90 33.75 -1.38
N GLY A 170 23.90 34.63 -1.41
CA GLY A 170 24.06 36.04 -1.06
C GLY A 170 22.80 36.66 -0.49
N ARG A 171 22.95 37.44 0.58
CA ARG A 171 21.84 38.19 1.18
C ARG A 171 21.57 39.48 0.44
N TYR A 172 20.30 39.85 0.31
CA TYR A 172 19.88 41.16 -0.19
C TYR A 172 20.54 42.30 0.61
N GLY A 173 20.88 43.38 -0.09
CA GLY A 173 21.65 44.51 0.46
C GLY A 173 23.17 44.29 0.55
N SER A 174 23.68 43.07 0.34
CA SER A 174 25.12 42.78 0.42
C SER A 174 25.77 42.68 -0.97
N ARG A 175 26.62 43.65 -1.34
CA ARG A 175 27.30 43.65 -2.65
C ARG A 175 28.42 42.61 -2.80
N ARG A 176 29.14 42.29 -1.73
CA ARG A 176 30.27 41.34 -1.78
C ARG A 176 29.89 39.94 -2.29
N PRO A 177 28.83 39.27 -1.81
CA PRO A 177 28.43 37.98 -2.35
C PRO A 177 27.95 38.03 -3.81
N LEU A 178 27.37 39.15 -4.27
CA LEU A 178 26.99 39.33 -5.68
C LEU A 178 28.22 39.34 -6.59
N ARG A 179 29.25 40.12 -6.23
CA ARG A 179 30.54 40.12 -6.93
C ARG A 179 31.23 38.76 -6.93
N ARG A 180 31.06 37.99 -5.86
CA ARG A 180 31.54 36.61 -5.79
C ARG A 180 30.78 35.74 -6.77
N ALA A 181 29.44 35.75 -6.72
CA ALA A 181 28.57 34.97 -7.59
C ALA A 181 28.87 35.19 -9.08
N ALA A 182 29.14 36.43 -9.49
CA ALA A 182 29.51 36.78 -10.87
C ALA A 182 30.70 35.96 -11.43
N ARG A 183 31.57 35.41 -10.58
CA ARG A 183 32.76 34.60 -10.94
C ARG A 183 32.50 33.08 -10.98
N PHE A 184 31.26 32.66 -10.71
CA PHE A 184 30.85 31.25 -10.63
C PHE A 184 29.61 30.99 -11.50
N ASP A 185 28.95 29.85 -11.30
CA ASP A 185 27.94 29.32 -12.22
C ASP A 185 26.53 29.74 -11.87
N GLY A 186 26.29 30.08 -10.61
CA GLY A 186 24.96 30.46 -10.19
C GLY A 186 24.92 31.21 -8.89
N PHE A 187 23.70 31.58 -8.54
CA PHE A 187 23.38 32.43 -7.43
C PHE A 187 22.16 31.92 -6.67
N PHE A 188 22.31 31.83 -5.34
CA PHE A 188 21.21 31.60 -4.43
C PHE A 188 20.91 32.88 -3.61
N PRO A 189 19.98 33.72 -4.08
CA PRO A 189 19.55 34.92 -3.39
C PRO A 189 18.79 34.57 -2.11
N ILE A 190 19.19 35.19 -0.99
CA ILE A 190 18.55 35.08 0.32
C ILE A 190 18.07 36.47 0.73
N ASN A 191 16.90 36.56 1.36
CA ASN A 191 16.44 37.83 1.92
C ASN A 191 17.34 38.28 3.10
N THR A 192 17.03 39.40 3.75
CA THR A 192 17.81 39.93 4.88
C THR A 192 17.98 38.89 6.01
N LYS A 193 16.95 38.06 6.20
CA LYS A 193 16.98 36.82 6.98
C LYS A 193 16.61 35.65 6.08
N TRP A 194 17.12 34.47 6.40
CA TRP A 194 16.60 33.24 5.78
C TRP A 194 15.31 32.86 6.51
N ASP A 195 14.19 33.04 5.84
CA ASP A 195 12.89 32.50 6.20
C ASP A 195 12.20 32.05 4.90
N PRO A 196 11.88 30.75 4.74
CA PRO A 196 11.24 30.25 3.53
C PRO A 196 9.84 30.84 3.25
N ALA A 197 9.21 31.47 4.27
CA ALA A 197 7.95 32.21 4.10
C ALA A 197 8.17 33.65 3.62
N ASP A 198 9.37 34.22 3.78
CA ASP A 198 9.74 35.61 3.45
C ASP A 198 10.70 35.66 2.25
N LEU A 199 10.19 35.22 1.09
CA LEU A 199 10.89 35.27 -0.19
C LEU A 199 11.25 36.72 -0.56
N LEU A 200 12.38 36.87 -1.25
CA LEU A 200 12.68 38.14 -1.95
C LEU A 200 11.57 38.46 -2.93
N THR A 201 11.22 39.72 -3.09
CA THR A 201 10.32 40.11 -4.18
C THR A 201 11.03 40.04 -5.55
N PRO A 202 10.30 39.88 -6.66
CA PRO A 202 10.90 39.93 -8.00
C PRO A 202 11.73 41.19 -8.27
N ALA A 203 11.31 42.35 -7.74
CA ALA A 203 12.07 43.60 -7.85
C ALA A 203 13.41 43.52 -7.11
N GLN A 204 13.43 42.96 -5.90
CA GLN A 204 14.67 42.78 -5.15
C GLN A 204 15.61 41.77 -5.82
N LEU A 205 15.05 40.70 -6.42
CA LEU A 205 15.82 39.76 -7.22
C LEU A 205 16.45 40.47 -8.43
N ALA A 206 15.67 41.30 -9.14
CA ALA A 206 16.15 42.06 -10.30
C ALA A 206 17.30 43.00 -9.93
N GLU A 207 17.19 43.71 -8.80
CA GLU A 207 18.26 44.58 -8.30
C GLU A 207 19.56 43.81 -8.03
N MET A 208 19.45 42.61 -7.45
CA MET A 208 20.61 41.76 -7.19
C MET A 208 21.23 41.23 -8.48
N LEU A 209 20.40 40.78 -9.42
CA LEU A 209 20.84 40.26 -10.71
C LEU A 209 21.48 41.35 -11.57
N ALA A 210 20.99 42.60 -11.53
CA ALA A 210 21.61 43.71 -12.24
C ALA A 210 23.06 43.96 -11.79
N VAL A 211 23.37 43.77 -10.49
CA VAL A 211 24.75 43.86 -10.00
C VAL A 211 25.60 42.70 -10.50
N VAL A 212 25.05 41.48 -10.51
CA VAL A 212 25.77 40.29 -11.01
C VAL A 212 26.04 40.43 -12.51
N GLU A 213 25.04 40.83 -13.28
CA GLU A 213 25.11 41.05 -14.72
C GLU A 213 26.16 42.12 -15.06
N ALA A 214 26.16 43.25 -14.34
CA ALA A 214 27.16 44.31 -14.55
C ALA A 214 28.60 43.85 -14.27
N GLU A 215 28.80 42.94 -13.31
CA GLU A 215 30.13 42.41 -12.97
C GLU A 215 30.55 41.23 -13.86
N ARG A 216 29.58 40.46 -14.39
CA ARG A 216 29.81 39.27 -15.24
C ARG A 216 29.84 39.57 -16.75
N GLY A 217 29.12 40.61 -17.20
CA GLY A 217 28.93 40.95 -18.61
C GLY A 217 27.74 40.25 -19.28
N GLY A 218 26.82 39.66 -18.51
CA GLY A 218 25.65 38.93 -18.98
C GLY A 218 25.23 37.81 -18.04
N LEU A 219 24.00 37.31 -18.17
CA LEU A 219 23.46 36.20 -17.36
C LEU A 219 23.35 34.87 -18.13
N ASP A 220 23.86 34.80 -19.35
CA ASP A 220 23.84 33.57 -20.14
C ASP A 220 24.57 32.43 -19.42
N GLY A 221 23.89 31.28 -19.33
CA GLY A 221 24.39 30.10 -18.61
C GLY A 221 24.58 30.33 -17.10
N PHE A 222 23.95 31.34 -16.52
CA PHE A 222 23.99 31.63 -15.09
C PHE A 222 22.74 31.12 -14.39
N GLU A 223 22.92 30.23 -13.43
CA GLU A 223 21.83 29.63 -12.67
C GLU A 223 21.37 30.56 -11.54
N VAL A 224 20.08 30.87 -11.49
CA VAL A 224 19.47 31.66 -10.42
C VAL A 224 18.40 30.83 -9.74
N VAL A 225 18.55 30.63 -8.44
CA VAL A 225 17.63 29.82 -7.63
C VAL A 225 16.65 30.70 -6.87
N THR A 226 15.41 30.27 -6.72
CA THR A 226 14.44 30.86 -5.78
C THR A 226 13.86 29.73 -4.96
N ALA A 227 13.75 29.88 -3.64
CA ALA A 227 13.36 28.78 -2.76
C ALA A 227 12.42 29.25 -1.65
N GLY A 228 11.26 28.62 -1.51
CA GLY A 228 10.29 28.97 -0.46
C GLY A 228 9.15 27.98 -0.33
N TYR A 229 8.05 28.45 0.25
CA TYR A 229 6.83 27.66 0.42
C TYR A 229 5.83 27.91 -0.70
N SER A 230 5.46 26.84 -1.40
CA SER A 230 4.22 26.82 -2.16
C SER A 230 2.99 26.67 -1.26
N GLU A 231 1.89 27.29 -1.69
CA GLU A 231 0.56 27.11 -1.09
C GLU A 231 -0.07 25.77 -1.53
N SER A 232 0.43 25.19 -2.63
CA SER A 232 -0.05 23.97 -3.26
C SER A 232 1.14 23.25 -3.91
N SER A 233 1.12 21.92 -3.89
CA SER A 233 2.12 21.07 -4.55
C SER A 233 1.97 21.00 -6.08
N SER A 234 0.94 21.61 -6.68
CA SER A 234 0.78 21.63 -8.14
C SER A 234 1.70 22.66 -8.79
N ARG A 235 2.50 22.23 -9.77
CA ARG A 235 3.34 23.13 -10.58
C ARG A 235 2.53 24.23 -11.28
N LYS A 236 1.24 24.00 -11.56
CA LYS A 236 0.36 24.98 -12.22
C LYS A 236 -0.05 26.13 -11.30
N THR A 237 -0.35 25.85 -10.04
CA THR A 237 -0.64 26.88 -9.02
C THR A 237 0.64 27.59 -8.62
N VAL A 238 1.76 26.87 -8.52
CA VAL A 238 3.09 27.47 -8.31
C VAL A 238 3.49 28.35 -9.49
N ALA A 239 3.09 28.01 -10.74
CA ALA A 239 3.39 28.79 -11.94
C ALA A 239 2.99 30.28 -11.82
N GLY A 240 1.84 30.58 -11.21
CA GLY A 240 1.40 31.97 -11.01
C GLY A 240 2.30 32.74 -10.04
N ARG A 241 2.79 32.09 -8.99
CA ARG A 241 3.69 32.70 -8.00
C ARG A 241 5.12 32.84 -8.51
N ILE A 242 5.59 31.91 -9.35
CA ILE A 242 6.97 31.87 -9.85
C ILE A 242 7.17 32.64 -11.16
N ALA A 243 6.12 32.85 -11.97
CA ALA A 243 6.24 33.54 -13.26
C ALA A 243 6.96 34.91 -13.15
N PRO A 244 6.65 35.78 -12.17
CA PRO A 244 7.38 37.04 -12.00
C PRO A 244 8.87 36.87 -11.68
N TYR A 245 9.25 35.77 -11.01
CA TYR A 245 10.65 35.47 -10.74
C TYR A 245 11.36 34.96 -11.99
N ALA A 246 10.69 34.10 -12.76
CA ALA A 246 11.21 33.61 -14.03
C ALA A 246 11.45 34.75 -15.04
N GLU A 247 10.53 35.71 -15.11
CA GLU A 247 10.65 36.92 -15.95
C GLU A 247 11.88 37.77 -15.59
N VAL A 248 12.26 37.79 -14.31
CA VAL A 248 13.42 38.52 -13.81
C VAL A 248 14.74 37.74 -13.99
N GLY A 249 14.66 36.45 -14.32
CA GLY A 249 15.83 35.61 -14.60
C GLY A 249 16.02 34.43 -13.64
N ALA A 250 15.03 34.09 -12.80
CA ALA A 250 15.06 32.86 -12.02
C ALA A 250 15.02 31.63 -12.94
N THR A 251 15.98 30.72 -12.75
CA THR A 251 16.10 29.48 -13.52
C THR A 251 15.59 28.25 -12.77
N TRP A 252 15.51 28.34 -11.43
CA TRP A 252 15.01 27.28 -10.56
C TRP A 252 14.00 27.78 -9.52
N TRP A 253 12.96 26.98 -9.27
CA TRP A 253 12.12 27.05 -8.08
C TRP A 253 12.40 25.86 -7.17
N PHE A 254 12.68 26.13 -5.89
CA PHE A 254 12.98 25.11 -4.89
C PHE A 254 11.89 25.07 -3.82
N GLU A 255 11.23 23.93 -3.73
CA GLU A 255 10.20 23.67 -2.74
C GLU A 255 10.84 23.35 -1.39
N THR A 256 10.71 24.25 -0.42
CA THR A 256 11.42 24.10 0.85
C THR A 256 10.68 23.19 1.81
N LEU A 257 11.26 22.04 2.15
CA LEU A 257 10.67 21.03 3.05
C LEU A 257 11.42 21.04 4.38
N GLU A 258 10.75 21.40 5.46
CA GLU A 258 11.32 21.41 6.80
C GLU A 258 10.28 21.11 7.88
N PRO A 259 10.70 20.64 9.07
CA PRO A 259 9.78 20.22 10.14
C PRO A 259 8.79 21.30 10.63
N ARG A 260 9.07 22.59 10.39
CA ARG A 260 8.15 23.68 10.73
C ARG A 260 6.96 23.78 9.78
N ARG A 261 7.02 23.12 8.62
CA ARG A 261 6.03 23.19 7.56
C ARG A 261 4.98 22.07 7.62
N GLY A 262 5.23 21.03 8.41
CA GLY A 262 4.33 19.88 8.56
C GLY A 262 5.04 18.61 9.01
N GLY A 263 4.26 17.56 9.23
CA GLY A 263 4.78 16.21 9.49
C GLY A 263 5.44 15.59 8.26
N LEU A 264 6.26 14.55 8.45
CA LEU A 264 6.99 13.91 7.34
C LEU A 264 6.05 13.44 6.21
N GLU A 265 4.89 12.89 6.56
CA GLU A 265 3.92 12.39 5.57
C GLU A 265 3.25 13.53 4.79
N GLU A 266 2.87 14.62 5.46
CA GLU A 266 2.35 15.82 4.80
C GLU A 266 3.38 16.41 3.82
N LEU A 267 4.67 16.35 4.17
CA LEU A 267 5.74 16.78 3.25
C LEU A 267 5.92 15.81 2.08
N ARG A 268 5.74 14.49 2.27
CA ARG A 268 5.75 13.51 1.16
C ARG A 268 4.59 13.73 0.21
N GLU A 269 3.39 13.98 0.72
CA GLU A 269 2.22 14.33 -0.10
C GLU A 269 2.47 15.58 -0.96
N ARG A 270 3.19 16.56 -0.41
CA ARG A 270 3.59 17.75 -1.17
C ARG A 270 4.55 17.43 -2.32
N VAL A 271 5.35 16.37 -2.21
CA VAL A 271 6.20 15.91 -3.32
C VAL A 271 5.41 15.05 -4.32
N ARG A 272 4.44 14.25 -3.85
CA ARG A 272 3.63 13.28 -4.64
C ARG A 272 2.63 13.86 -5.62
N MET A 273 2.06 15.04 -5.36
CA MET A 273 0.95 15.56 -6.17
C MET A 273 1.39 15.96 -7.59
N PRO A 274 0.76 15.46 -8.66
CA PRO A 274 1.21 15.69 -10.03
C PRO A 274 1.16 17.15 -10.53
N SER A 275 2.20 17.41 -11.31
CA SER A 275 2.52 18.50 -12.23
C SER A 275 1.55 18.62 -13.42
N SER A 276 0.42 19.33 -13.28
CA SER A 276 -0.47 19.55 -14.44
C SER A 276 0.02 20.70 -15.36
N MET A 277 0.83 20.41 -16.38
CA MET A 277 0.90 21.19 -17.63
C MET A 277 1.23 20.27 -18.82
N GLY A 278 0.17 19.77 -19.48
CA GLY A 278 0.22 19.38 -20.90
C GLY A 278 0.42 17.89 -21.21
N GLY A 279 -0.67 17.24 -21.61
CA GLY A 279 -0.64 16.19 -22.63
C GLY A 279 -0.51 14.75 -22.12
N GLY A 280 -1.63 14.15 -21.69
CA GLY A 280 -1.75 12.71 -21.45
C GLY A 280 -0.94 12.23 -20.26
N SER A 281 -1.60 11.99 -19.13
CA SER A 281 -0.99 11.33 -17.97
C SER A 281 -0.49 9.94 -18.39
N HIS A 282 0.77 9.83 -18.76
CA HIS A 282 1.51 8.58 -18.67
C HIS A 282 2.27 8.67 -17.36
N VAL A 283 1.75 8.03 -16.31
CA VAL A 283 2.62 7.63 -15.21
C VAL A 283 3.53 6.56 -15.81
N MET A 284 4.77 6.94 -16.16
CA MET A 284 5.80 5.96 -16.52
C MET A 284 6.11 5.15 -15.27
N THR A 285 5.41 4.04 -15.13
CA THR A 285 5.78 3.00 -14.21
C THR A 285 6.94 2.21 -14.82
N THR A 286 7.90 1.85 -13.99
CA THR A 286 9.02 0.98 -14.37
C THR A 286 8.51 -0.32 -15.01
N ALA A 287 9.35 -1.00 -15.81
CA ALA A 287 9.04 -2.28 -16.46
C ALA A 287 8.62 -3.42 -15.50
N GLU A 288 8.58 -3.19 -14.19
CA GLU A 288 8.22 -4.15 -13.13
C GLU A 288 6.96 -3.81 -12.32
N THR A 289 6.20 -2.76 -12.70
CA THR A 289 4.98 -2.40 -11.96
C THR A 289 3.80 -3.27 -12.34
N HIS A 290 3.17 -3.90 -11.35
CA HIS A 290 1.94 -4.68 -11.50
C HIS A 290 0.75 -3.90 -10.95
N VAL A 291 -0.39 -3.94 -11.65
CA VAL A 291 -1.64 -3.33 -11.17
C VAL A 291 -2.60 -4.43 -10.75
N VAL A 292 -3.19 -4.31 -9.56
CA VAL A 292 -4.25 -5.19 -9.08
C VAL A 292 -5.54 -4.37 -8.96
N VAL A 293 -6.63 -4.88 -9.50
CA VAL A 293 -7.94 -4.21 -9.53
C VAL A 293 -8.89 -4.91 -8.58
N GLY A 294 -9.44 -4.17 -7.63
CA GLY A 294 -10.29 -4.65 -6.54
C GLY A 294 -9.48 -5.04 -5.32
N ALA A 295 -9.79 -4.46 -4.16
CA ALA A 295 -9.10 -4.67 -2.90
C ALA A 295 -9.91 -5.49 -1.89
N GLY A 296 -10.74 -6.41 -2.39
CA GLY A 296 -11.22 -7.51 -1.56
C GLY A 296 -10.04 -8.39 -1.16
N ILE A 297 -10.32 -9.40 -0.33
CA ILE A 297 -9.30 -10.32 0.20
C ILE A 297 -8.38 -10.87 -0.89
N ALA A 298 -8.95 -11.32 -2.01
CA ALA A 298 -8.18 -11.89 -3.10
C ALA A 298 -7.23 -10.88 -3.74
N GLY A 299 -7.68 -9.63 -3.91
CA GLY A 299 -6.85 -8.55 -4.42
C GLY A 299 -5.74 -8.15 -3.45
N CYS A 300 -6.04 -8.11 -2.15
CA CYS A 300 -5.04 -7.85 -1.12
C CYS A 300 -3.94 -8.92 -1.12
N LEU A 301 -4.32 -10.21 -1.14
CA LEU A 301 -3.36 -11.30 -1.21
C LEU A 301 -2.58 -11.31 -2.53
N SER A 302 -3.25 -11.05 -3.66
CA SER A 302 -2.65 -10.90 -4.98
C SER A 302 -1.58 -9.79 -4.99
N ALA A 303 -1.87 -8.65 -4.36
CA ALA A 303 -0.96 -7.53 -4.23
C ALA A 303 0.21 -7.82 -3.28
N LEU A 304 -0.07 -8.36 -2.08
CA LEU A 304 0.95 -8.75 -1.11
C LEU A 304 1.93 -9.77 -1.68
N PHE A 305 1.43 -10.77 -2.40
CA PHE A 305 2.28 -11.81 -2.98
C PHE A 305 3.15 -11.27 -4.10
N ARG A 306 2.62 -10.38 -4.96
CA ARG A 306 3.42 -9.67 -5.96
C ARG A 306 4.50 -8.82 -5.29
N ARG A 307 4.14 -8.10 -4.23
CA ARG A 307 5.08 -7.25 -3.51
C ARG A 307 6.18 -8.08 -2.85
N ARG A 308 5.82 -9.19 -2.21
CA ARG A 308 6.76 -10.13 -1.58
C ARG A 308 7.67 -10.83 -2.60
N ALA A 309 7.17 -11.05 -3.81
CA ALA A 309 7.95 -11.53 -4.95
C ALA A 309 8.88 -10.47 -5.55
N GLY A 310 8.91 -9.25 -5.00
CA GLY A 310 9.84 -8.18 -5.41
C GLY A 310 9.30 -7.23 -6.47
N PHE A 311 8.01 -7.29 -6.82
CA PHE A 311 7.42 -6.38 -7.81
C PHE A 311 6.94 -5.07 -7.16
N ASN A 312 6.88 -4.00 -7.95
CA ASN A 312 6.15 -2.79 -7.58
C ASN A 312 4.66 -3.04 -7.82
N VAL A 313 3.80 -2.63 -6.88
CA VAL A 313 2.38 -2.98 -6.94
C VAL A 313 1.52 -1.76 -6.67
N VAL A 314 0.60 -1.48 -7.58
CA VAL A 314 -0.49 -0.53 -7.39
C VAL A 314 -1.79 -1.32 -7.24
N LEU A 315 -2.50 -1.12 -6.13
CA LEU A 315 -3.78 -1.76 -5.84
C LEU A 315 -4.90 -0.70 -5.93
N LEU A 316 -5.80 -0.85 -6.89
CA LEU A 316 -6.90 0.07 -7.16
C LEU A 316 -8.22 -0.48 -6.62
N GLU A 317 -8.94 0.30 -5.82
CA GLU A 317 -10.28 -0.04 -5.32
C GLU A 317 -11.27 1.07 -5.66
N ARG A 318 -12.42 0.68 -6.22
CA ARG A 318 -13.49 1.61 -6.60
C ARG A 318 -14.15 2.26 -5.40
N ASN A 319 -14.39 1.49 -4.35
CA ASN A 319 -15.11 1.95 -3.18
C ASN A 319 -14.30 3.01 -2.41
N GLN A 320 -15.00 4.00 -1.85
CA GLN A 320 -14.40 4.99 -0.95
C GLN A 320 -14.54 4.55 0.50
N SER A 321 -13.58 4.97 1.33
CA SER A 321 -13.63 4.81 2.78
C SER A 321 -14.31 6.00 3.44
N VAL A 322 -15.12 5.74 4.46
CA VAL A 322 -15.84 6.79 5.22
C VAL A 322 -14.89 7.59 6.13
N SER A 323 -13.69 7.06 6.42
CA SER A 323 -12.77 7.59 7.43
C SER A 323 -11.34 7.85 6.92
N GLY A 324 -11.10 7.77 5.60
CA GLY A 324 -9.78 7.95 5.00
C GLY A 324 -8.82 6.75 5.11
N ALA A 325 -9.24 5.65 5.77
CA ALA A 325 -8.51 4.37 5.81
C ALA A 325 -8.63 3.58 4.48
N LEU A 326 -7.84 2.52 4.26
CA LEU A 326 -7.95 1.70 3.05
C LEU A 326 -9.30 0.94 3.05
N PRO A 327 -10.20 1.12 2.06
CA PRO A 327 -11.36 0.25 1.90
C PRO A 327 -10.89 -1.12 1.42
N LEU A 328 -10.91 -2.10 2.32
CA LEU A 328 -10.58 -3.50 2.00
C LEU A 328 -11.80 -4.33 1.64
N CYS A 329 -12.88 -3.62 1.31
CA CYS A 329 -14.23 -4.11 1.36
C CYS A 329 -14.90 -3.94 0.00
N THR A 330 -15.01 -5.03 -0.76
CA THR A 330 -15.78 -5.05 -2.02
C THR A 330 -17.24 -5.37 -1.72
N GLU A 331 -18.19 -4.87 -2.51
CA GLU A 331 -19.65 -5.12 -2.33
C GLU A 331 -20.05 -6.61 -2.34
N THR A 332 -19.11 -7.52 -2.62
CA THR A 332 -19.34 -8.96 -2.80
C THR A 332 -18.56 -9.88 -1.86
N SER A 333 -17.56 -9.41 -1.08
CA SER A 333 -16.65 -10.32 -0.37
C SER A 333 -16.34 -10.02 1.10
N ASN A 334 -17.22 -9.38 1.88
CA ASN A 334 -16.76 -8.84 3.18
C ASN A 334 -17.29 -9.52 4.43
N VAL A 335 -18.07 -10.59 4.33
CA VAL A 335 -18.45 -11.33 5.55
C VAL A 335 -18.09 -12.79 5.38
N VAL A 336 -16.92 -13.11 5.93
CA VAL A 336 -16.38 -14.44 6.10
C VAL A 336 -16.78 -14.91 7.47
N SER A 337 -17.47 -16.04 7.55
CA SER A 337 -17.91 -16.62 8.81
C SER A 337 -16.87 -17.57 9.39
N GLU A 338 -16.23 -18.36 8.54
CA GLU A 338 -15.49 -19.56 8.93
C GLU A 338 -14.45 -19.96 7.89
N ASN A 339 -13.35 -20.52 8.38
CA ASN A 339 -12.41 -21.32 7.59
C ASN A 339 -12.81 -22.80 7.71
N HIS A 340 -13.56 -23.30 6.74
CA HIS A 340 -14.25 -24.59 6.83
C HIS A 340 -13.59 -25.71 6.01
N SER A 341 -13.74 -26.95 6.46
CA SER A 341 -13.16 -28.15 5.80
C SER A 341 -13.99 -28.69 4.64
N GLY A 342 -15.20 -28.16 4.42
CA GLY A 342 -16.07 -28.53 3.30
C GLY A 342 -16.93 -29.78 3.51
N ALA A 343 -17.01 -30.30 4.74
CA ALA A 343 -17.90 -31.41 5.09
C ALA A 343 -19.39 -31.07 4.88
N GLU A 344 -19.73 -29.78 4.84
CA GLU A 344 -21.08 -29.24 4.66
C GLU A 344 -21.57 -29.17 3.21
N TYR A 345 -20.81 -29.63 2.21
CA TYR A 345 -21.23 -29.71 0.80
C TYR A 345 -21.78 -31.10 0.43
N PRO A 346 -23.03 -31.44 0.74
CA PRO A 346 -23.56 -32.77 0.47
C PRO A 346 -23.46 -33.17 -1.00
N PHE A 347 -23.57 -32.22 -1.94
CA PHE A 347 -23.69 -32.55 -3.36
C PHE A 347 -22.42 -32.27 -4.18
N ASP A 348 -21.28 -31.95 -3.54
CA ASP A 348 -20.07 -31.50 -4.24
C ASP A 348 -18.77 -31.95 -3.52
N THR A 349 -18.40 -33.21 -3.72
CA THR A 349 -17.19 -33.83 -3.16
C THR A 349 -15.89 -33.18 -3.62
N TRP A 350 -15.88 -32.55 -4.80
CA TRP A 350 -14.72 -31.82 -5.31
C TRP A 350 -14.50 -30.54 -4.50
N SER A 351 -15.57 -29.81 -4.23
CA SER A 351 -15.52 -28.63 -3.37
C SER A 351 -15.17 -28.94 -1.94
N ALA A 352 -15.65 -30.07 -1.40
CA ALA A 352 -15.24 -30.54 -0.08
C ALA A 352 -13.71 -30.72 -0.03
N ARG A 353 -13.13 -31.44 -0.99
CA ARG A 353 -11.68 -31.65 -1.11
C ARG A 353 -10.89 -30.34 -1.21
N ASP A 354 -11.34 -29.43 -2.07
CA ASP A 354 -10.63 -28.19 -2.33
C ASP A 354 -10.66 -27.27 -1.09
N CYS A 355 -11.79 -27.21 -0.37
CA CYS A 355 -11.92 -26.44 0.87
C CYS A 355 -10.94 -26.90 1.96
N LEU A 356 -10.72 -28.20 2.11
CA LEU A 356 -9.71 -28.70 3.05
C LEU A 356 -8.30 -28.18 2.71
N THR A 357 -7.94 -28.17 1.43
CA THR A 357 -6.64 -27.69 0.95
C THR A 357 -6.49 -26.17 1.11
N GLY A 358 -7.58 -25.45 0.87
CA GLY A 358 -7.64 -24.01 1.09
C GLY A 358 -7.54 -23.63 2.56
N ARG A 359 -8.23 -24.38 3.43
CA ARG A 359 -8.20 -24.17 4.87
C ARG A 359 -6.79 -24.25 5.41
N VAL A 360 -6.08 -25.34 5.11
CA VAL A 360 -4.68 -25.54 5.53
C VAL A 360 -3.83 -24.37 5.08
N ALA A 361 -3.92 -23.95 3.82
CA ALA A 361 -3.13 -22.83 3.32
C ALA A 361 -3.46 -21.48 3.99
N THR A 362 -4.73 -21.28 4.37
CA THR A 362 -5.17 -20.07 5.07
C THR A 362 -4.66 -20.06 6.51
N GLU A 363 -4.71 -21.19 7.22
CA GLU A 363 -4.17 -21.33 8.58
C GLU A 363 -2.64 -21.28 8.62
N GLU A 364 -1.97 -21.63 7.52
CA GLU A 364 -0.54 -21.42 7.37
C GLU A 364 -0.16 -19.97 7.15
N LEU A 365 -0.92 -19.27 6.30
CA LEU A 365 -0.59 -17.90 5.92
C LEU A 365 -0.94 -16.91 7.03
N PHE A 366 -2.14 -17.01 7.61
CA PHE A 366 -2.63 -16.03 8.56
C PHE A 366 -2.27 -16.40 10.01
N PRO A 367 -2.01 -15.38 10.85
CA PRO A 367 -1.70 -15.59 12.26
C PRO A 367 -2.92 -16.16 13.02
N ALA A 368 -2.68 -16.84 14.14
CA ALA A 368 -3.73 -17.53 14.90
C ALA A 368 -4.80 -16.55 15.45
N GLU A 369 -4.42 -15.29 15.61
CA GLU A 369 -5.14 -14.17 16.19
C GLU A 369 -6.37 -13.73 15.36
N ILE A 370 -6.41 -14.01 14.05
CA ILE A 370 -7.59 -13.73 13.22
C ILE A 370 -8.72 -14.76 13.40
N TYR A 371 -8.41 -15.87 14.08
CA TYR A 371 -9.30 -16.99 14.29
C TYR A 371 -9.82 -17.01 15.74
N GLY A 372 -11.11 -17.28 15.91
CA GLY A 372 -11.78 -17.22 17.21
C GLY A 372 -11.65 -18.46 18.07
N GLY A 373 -12.36 -18.43 19.20
CA GLY A 373 -12.51 -19.55 20.14
C GLY A 373 -13.44 -20.66 19.66
N LYS A 374 -13.62 -20.79 18.34
CA LYS A 374 -14.33 -21.89 17.70
C LYS A 374 -13.30 -22.72 16.93
N ASP A 375 -13.20 -23.98 17.30
CA ASP A 375 -12.29 -24.96 16.71
C ASP A 375 -13.05 -26.05 15.92
N TYR A 376 -14.36 -26.20 16.14
CA TYR A 376 -15.20 -27.19 15.45
C TYR A 376 -16.58 -26.65 15.06
N SER A 377 -17.15 -27.26 14.02
CA SER A 377 -18.54 -27.11 13.61
C SER A 377 -19.29 -28.43 13.77
N ARG A 378 -20.45 -28.35 14.43
CA ARG A 378 -21.47 -29.40 14.50
C ARG A 378 -22.49 -29.26 13.37
N ILE A 379 -22.35 -30.07 12.33
CA ILE A 379 -23.30 -30.18 11.22
C ILE A 379 -24.42 -31.13 11.62
N ILE A 380 -25.61 -30.62 11.82
CA ILE A 380 -26.76 -31.37 12.33
C ILE A 380 -27.77 -31.57 11.20
N ALA A 381 -28.21 -32.82 11.04
CA ALA A 381 -29.29 -33.22 10.15
C ALA A 381 -30.56 -33.44 10.97
N SER A 382 -31.65 -32.74 10.62
CA SER A 382 -32.94 -32.94 11.27
C SER A 382 -33.67 -34.18 10.76
N ARG A 383 -34.67 -34.68 11.50
CA ARG A 383 -35.48 -35.84 11.06
C ARG A 383 -36.29 -35.52 9.81
N SER A 384 -36.80 -34.30 9.72
CA SER A 384 -37.48 -33.80 8.53
C SER A 384 -36.65 -33.87 7.24
N MET A 385 -35.31 -33.81 7.31
CA MET A 385 -34.40 -33.96 6.17
C MET A 385 -34.17 -35.40 5.70
N ILE A 386 -34.54 -36.39 6.52
CA ILE A 386 -34.45 -37.79 6.14
C ILE A 386 -35.72 -38.22 5.40
N ASP A 387 -36.86 -37.67 5.82
CA ASP A 387 -38.19 -38.06 5.33
C ASP A 387 -38.51 -37.53 3.91
N ASP A 388 -37.73 -36.59 3.37
CA ASP A 388 -37.87 -36.04 2.01
C ASP A 388 -37.23 -36.90 0.90
N GLY A 389 -36.55 -37.99 1.28
CA GLY A 389 -35.90 -38.94 0.36
C GLY A 389 -34.47 -38.57 -0.05
N SER A 390 -33.85 -37.55 0.55
CA SER A 390 -32.50 -37.10 0.20
C SER A 390 -31.33 -37.86 0.86
N ASP A 391 -31.59 -38.69 1.89
CA ASP A 391 -30.59 -39.42 2.71
C ASP A 391 -29.31 -38.60 2.97
N ILE A 392 -29.51 -37.42 3.54
CA ILE A 392 -28.45 -36.44 3.78
C ILE A 392 -27.33 -37.00 4.67
N LEU A 393 -27.66 -37.89 5.61
CA LEU A 393 -26.69 -38.54 6.49
C LEU A 393 -25.71 -39.42 5.69
N SER A 394 -26.21 -40.25 4.78
CA SER A 394 -25.36 -41.08 3.91
C SER A 394 -24.47 -40.24 2.99
N ILE A 395 -24.98 -39.11 2.53
CA ILE A 395 -24.20 -38.17 1.73
C ILE A 395 -23.06 -37.55 2.55
N CYS A 396 -23.34 -37.05 3.76
CA CYS A 396 -22.33 -36.52 4.66
C CYS A 396 -21.26 -37.57 4.98
N ARG A 397 -21.64 -38.82 5.27
CA ARG A 397 -20.69 -39.93 5.47
C ARG A 397 -19.73 -40.12 4.29
N ARG A 398 -20.25 -40.14 3.06
CA ARG A 398 -19.40 -40.26 1.86
C ARG A 398 -18.43 -39.09 1.72
N ASN A 399 -18.84 -37.87 2.05
CA ASN A 399 -17.93 -36.73 2.05
C ASN A 399 -16.83 -36.87 3.10
N MET A 400 -17.15 -37.36 4.30
CA MET A 400 -16.16 -37.60 5.34
C MET A 400 -15.07 -38.58 4.87
N ASP A 401 -15.46 -39.66 4.18
CA ASP A 401 -14.52 -40.63 3.62
C ASP A 401 -13.57 -39.99 2.59
N VAL A 402 -14.11 -39.14 1.70
CA VAL A 402 -13.33 -38.41 0.69
C VAL A 402 -12.35 -37.43 1.36
N LEU A 403 -12.81 -36.68 2.35
CA LEU A 403 -11.98 -35.72 3.10
C LEU A 403 -10.85 -36.43 3.83
N ARG A 404 -11.14 -37.54 4.50
CA ARG A 404 -10.15 -38.35 5.22
C ARG A 404 -9.07 -38.88 4.28
N ALA A 405 -9.48 -39.53 3.19
CA ALA A 405 -8.55 -40.05 2.19
C ALA A 405 -7.74 -38.94 1.48
N HIS A 406 -8.29 -37.72 1.35
CA HIS A 406 -7.54 -36.59 0.82
C HIS A 406 -6.52 -36.05 1.82
N TYR A 407 -6.91 -35.88 3.08
CA TYR A 407 -6.02 -35.42 4.14
C TYR A 407 -4.84 -36.37 4.35
N ASP A 408 -5.09 -37.69 4.43
CA ASP A 408 -4.02 -38.68 4.57
C ASP A 408 -2.98 -38.55 3.46
N ARG A 409 -3.41 -38.35 2.21
CA ARG A 409 -2.51 -38.14 1.08
C ARG A 409 -1.74 -36.82 1.15
N LEU A 410 -2.32 -35.76 1.71
CA LEU A 410 -1.62 -34.49 1.91
C LEU A 410 -0.52 -34.64 2.96
N ARG A 411 -0.86 -35.26 4.11
CA ARG A 411 0.09 -35.57 5.18
C ARG A 411 1.26 -36.42 4.68
N ASP A 412 0.99 -37.45 3.88
CA ASP A 412 2.04 -38.33 3.36
C ASP A 412 3.01 -37.60 2.40
N ARG A 413 2.53 -36.56 1.70
CA ARG A 413 3.34 -35.79 0.75
C ARG A 413 4.16 -34.68 1.41
N ASP A 414 3.61 -34.06 2.43
CA ASP A 414 4.27 -33.02 3.20
C ASP A 414 3.81 -33.13 4.66
N PRO A 415 4.63 -33.78 5.52
CA PRO A 415 4.31 -33.91 6.94
C PRO A 415 4.14 -32.55 7.64
N GLY A 416 4.68 -31.46 7.09
CA GLY A 416 4.51 -30.10 7.61
C GLY A 416 3.14 -29.47 7.29
N LEU A 417 2.42 -29.97 6.27
CA LEU A 417 1.04 -29.57 5.93
C LEU A 417 -0.01 -30.21 6.86
N ALA A 418 0.38 -31.20 7.66
CA ALA A 418 -0.50 -31.89 8.61
C ALA A 418 -0.70 -31.04 9.87
N ARG A 419 -1.44 -29.93 9.72
CA ARG A 419 -1.70 -28.96 10.80
C ARG A 419 -3.04 -29.11 11.52
N LEU A 420 -3.98 -29.90 10.99
CA LEU A 420 -5.04 -30.44 11.86
C LEU A 420 -4.32 -31.22 12.96
N ARG A 421 -4.58 -30.88 14.24
CA ARG A 421 -3.73 -31.34 15.34
C ARG A 421 -3.69 -32.87 15.35
N GLU A 422 -2.56 -33.45 15.75
CA GLU A 422 -2.47 -34.90 15.90
C GLU A 422 -3.54 -35.37 16.92
N GLY A 423 -4.48 -36.20 16.47
CA GLY A 423 -5.64 -36.63 17.26
C GLY A 423 -6.93 -35.85 17.06
N GLU A 424 -6.94 -34.76 16.27
CA GLU A 424 -8.18 -34.10 15.86
C GLU A 424 -8.98 -34.99 14.89
N PRO A 425 -10.24 -35.32 15.20
CA PRO A 425 -11.07 -36.04 14.26
C PRO A 425 -11.41 -35.16 13.06
N LEU A 426 -10.99 -35.58 11.86
CA LEU A 426 -11.33 -34.89 10.61
C LEU A 426 -12.84 -34.70 10.44
N CYS A 427 -13.60 -35.76 10.69
CA CYS A 427 -15.04 -35.70 10.90
C CYS A 427 -15.50 -36.90 11.76
N GLU A 428 -16.41 -36.65 12.71
CA GLU A 428 -17.04 -37.67 13.57
C GLU A 428 -18.56 -37.58 13.50
N GLU A 429 -19.25 -38.72 13.53
CA GLU A 429 -20.72 -38.78 13.55
C GLU A 429 -21.24 -39.02 14.97
N HIS A 430 -22.29 -38.30 15.35
CA HIS A 430 -22.96 -38.37 16.64
C HIS A 430 -24.47 -38.58 16.45
N ALA A 431 -25.08 -39.44 17.27
CA ALA A 431 -26.50 -39.79 17.18
C ALA A 431 -27.47 -38.73 17.74
N GLY A 432 -26.97 -37.57 18.18
CA GLY A 432 -27.75 -36.48 18.75
C GLY A 432 -26.87 -35.29 19.15
N VAL A 433 -27.49 -34.18 19.54
CA VAL A 433 -26.83 -32.99 20.10
C VAL A 433 -27.63 -32.52 21.30
N ASP A 434 -26.97 -32.39 22.45
CA ASP A 434 -27.61 -31.91 23.68
C ASP A 434 -28.19 -30.50 23.48
N GLY A 435 -29.41 -30.28 23.97
CA GLY A 435 -30.09 -28.98 23.88
C GLY A 435 -30.78 -28.68 22.55
N VAL A 436 -30.57 -29.50 21.50
CA VAL A 436 -31.15 -29.28 20.16
C VAL A 436 -32.29 -30.25 19.87
N ALA A 437 -33.47 -29.73 19.52
CA ALA A 437 -34.64 -30.53 19.15
C ALA A 437 -34.60 -31.02 17.69
N ASP A 438 -35.35 -32.09 17.36
CA ASP A 438 -35.53 -32.63 16.01
C ASP A 438 -34.28 -33.18 15.29
N VAL A 439 -33.27 -33.63 16.03
CA VAL A 439 -32.02 -34.18 15.47
C VAL A 439 -32.18 -35.65 15.04
N ALA A 440 -31.73 -35.96 13.82
CA ALA A 440 -31.61 -37.32 13.31
C ALA A 440 -30.17 -37.84 13.29
N GLY A 441 -29.19 -36.94 13.20
CA GLY A 441 -27.77 -37.21 13.34
C GLY A 441 -26.97 -35.90 13.26
N ALA A 442 -25.73 -35.93 13.72
CA ALA A 442 -24.83 -34.79 13.66
C ALA A 442 -23.41 -35.22 13.28
N PHE A 443 -22.65 -34.30 12.72
CA PHE A 443 -21.26 -34.48 12.33
C PHE A 443 -20.41 -33.37 12.91
N VAL A 444 -19.35 -33.70 13.63
CA VAL A 444 -18.36 -32.73 14.10
C VAL A 444 -17.24 -32.69 13.09
N THR A 445 -16.92 -31.51 12.57
CA THR A 445 -15.77 -31.26 11.68
C THR A 445 -14.94 -30.12 12.27
N PRO A 446 -13.60 -30.19 12.27
CA PRO A 446 -12.79 -29.05 12.67
C PRO A 446 -13.03 -27.91 11.68
N GLN A 447 -13.18 -26.70 12.20
CA GLN A 447 -13.41 -25.45 11.47
C GLN A 447 -13.05 -24.28 12.38
N ARG A 448 -12.48 -23.21 11.84
CA ARG A 448 -12.14 -22.03 12.66
C ARG A 448 -13.06 -20.86 12.37
N GLY A 449 -13.67 -20.32 13.42
CA GLY A 449 -14.42 -19.06 13.34
C GLY A 449 -13.48 -17.91 12.99
N LEU A 450 -13.94 -16.97 12.16
CA LEU A 450 -13.12 -15.86 11.67
C LEU A 450 -13.80 -14.53 11.92
N ASN A 451 -13.02 -13.53 12.32
CA ASN A 451 -13.52 -12.18 12.41
C ASN A 451 -13.22 -11.43 11.10
N PRO A 452 -14.24 -11.13 10.26
CA PRO A 452 -14.00 -10.51 8.96
C PRO A 452 -13.42 -9.09 9.06
N THR A 453 -13.77 -8.33 10.09
CA THR A 453 -13.27 -6.96 10.27
C THR A 453 -11.81 -6.97 10.73
N TYR A 454 -11.42 -7.98 11.52
CA TYR A 454 -10.05 -8.17 11.95
C TYR A 454 -9.16 -8.73 10.84
N VAL A 455 -9.68 -9.62 9.99
CA VAL A 455 -9.02 -10.05 8.75
C VAL A 455 -8.69 -8.84 7.86
N ALA A 456 -9.66 -7.93 7.68
CA ALA A 456 -9.43 -6.70 6.95
C ALA A 456 -8.34 -5.85 7.64
N ALA A 457 -8.41 -5.65 8.96
CA ALA A 457 -7.40 -4.90 9.70
C ALA A 457 -5.97 -5.45 9.51
N VAL A 458 -5.81 -6.78 9.57
CA VAL A 458 -4.53 -7.46 9.33
C VAL A 458 -4.04 -7.23 7.90
N LEU A 459 -4.91 -7.40 6.90
CA LEU A 459 -4.55 -7.14 5.50
C LEU A 459 -4.19 -5.67 5.25
N GLU A 460 -4.89 -4.73 5.91
CA GLU A 460 -4.59 -3.28 5.87
C GLU A 460 -3.15 -3.03 6.31
N HIS A 461 -2.84 -3.53 7.51
CA HIS A 461 -1.54 -3.38 8.12
C HIS A 461 -0.44 -3.99 7.25
N GLU A 462 -0.67 -5.19 6.72
CA GLU A 462 0.29 -5.87 5.86
C GLU A 462 0.54 -5.13 4.53
N LEU A 463 -0.51 -4.57 3.91
CA LEU A 463 -0.36 -3.78 2.69
C LEU A 463 0.50 -2.53 2.92
N ILE A 464 0.24 -1.83 4.02
CA ILE A 464 1.01 -0.65 4.45
C ILE A 464 2.47 -1.04 4.69
N ARG A 465 2.70 -2.09 5.48
CA ARG A 465 4.04 -2.55 5.85
C ARG A 465 4.83 -3.05 4.64
N ALA A 466 4.17 -3.71 3.68
CA ALA A 466 4.79 -4.16 2.45
C ALA A 466 5.08 -3.01 1.46
N GLY A 467 4.54 -1.81 1.71
CA GLY A 467 4.69 -0.65 0.82
C GLY A 467 3.97 -0.83 -0.50
N VAL A 468 2.74 -1.39 -0.48
CA VAL A 468 1.86 -1.42 -1.65
C VAL A 468 1.25 -0.04 -1.87
N ASP A 469 1.28 0.47 -3.10
CA ASP A 469 0.58 1.72 -3.47
C ASP A 469 -0.91 1.42 -3.60
N PHE A 470 -1.64 1.62 -2.51
CA PHE A 470 -3.08 1.40 -2.48
C PHE A 470 -3.83 2.70 -2.78
N ARG A 471 -4.83 2.64 -3.66
CA ARG A 471 -5.67 3.78 -4.06
C ARG A 471 -7.16 3.42 -4.04
N SER A 472 -7.90 4.05 -3.13
CA SER A 472 -9.36 3.95 -3.04
C SER A 472 -10.10 4.97 -3.88
N GLY A 473 -11.40 4.79 -4.07
CA GLY A 473 -12.22 5.70 -4.87
C GLY A 473 -11.80 5.72 -6.34
N CYS A 474 -11.11 4.68 -6.81
CA CYS A 474 -10.50 4.58 -8.12
C CYS A 474 -11.25 3.55 -8.96
N ASP A 475 -12.15 4.01 -9.81
CA ASP A 475 -12.93 3.15 -10.70
C ASP A 475 -12.18 2.88 -12.01
N VAL A 476 -11.85 1.62 -12.29
CA VAL A 476 -11.12 1.27 -13.52
C VAL A 476 -12.06 1.35 -14.72
N VAL A 477 -11.80 2.33 -15.59
CA VAL A 477 -12.62 2.64 -16.76
C VAL A 477 -12.22 1.75 -17.93
N ASN A 478 -10.91 1.60 -18.18
CA ASN A 478 -10.40 0.86 -19.32
C ASN A 478 -9.05 0.20 -19.04
N ILE A 479 -8.81 -0.92 -19.70
CA ILE A 479 -7.52 -1.61 -19.70
C ILE A 479 -7.21 -1.99 -21.15
N ALA A 480 -6.04 -1.61 -21.65
CA ALA A 480 -5.60 -1.91 -23.00
C ALA A 480 -4.18 -2.48 -23.00
N GLN A 481 -3.88 -3.45 -23.86
CA GLN A 481 -2.48 -3.87 -24.06
C GLN A 481 -1.71 -2.77 -24.79
N ASN A 482 -0.49 -2.50 -24.33
CA ASN A 482 0.42 -1.58 -24.99
C ASN A 482 1.33 -2.30 -26.01
N GLY A 483 2.01 -1.53 -26.87
CA GLY A 483 2.87 -2.08 -27.93
C GLY A 483 4.10 -2.85 -27.45
N HIS A 484 4.38 -2.85 -26.14
CA HIS A 484 5.54 -3.49 -25.51
C HIS A 484 5.17 -4.75 -24.71
N GLY A 485 3.93 -5.24 -24.81
CA GLY A 485 3.48 -6.48 -24.17
C GLY A 485 3.04 -6.33 -22.71
N GLY A 486 2.92 -5.09 -22.21
CA GLY A 486 2.26 -4.73 -20.95
C GLY A 486 0.88 -4.12 -21.18
N TYR A 487 0.41 -3.31 -20.24
CA TYR A 487 -0.93 -2.76 -20.18
C TYR A 487 -0.94 -1.28 -19.83
N GLU A 488 -1.89 -0.54 -20.38
CA GLU A 488 -2.31 0.78 -19.90
C GLU A 488 -3.64 0.60 -19.14
N VAL A 489 -3.66 1.00 -17.88
CA VAL A 489 -4.82 0.97 -16.99
C VAL A 489 -5.31 2.39 -16.78
N GLU A 490 -6.49 2.69 -17.29
CA GLU A 490 -7.16 3.97 -17.11
C GLU A 490 -8.22 3.85 -16.01
N PHE A 491 -8.15 4.74 -15.02
CA PHE A 491 -9.09 4.75 -13.90
C PHE A 491 -9.54 6.19 -13.58
N ARG A 492 -10.74 6.32 -13.04
CA ARG A 492 -11.32 7.57 -12.59
C ARG A 492 -11.24 7.65 -11.07
N ALA A 493 -10.61 8.69 -10.55
CA ALA A 493 -10.51 8.94 -9.12
C ALA A 493 -11.79 9.59 -8.56
N SER A 494 -11.89 9.64 -7.24
CA SER A 494 -13.05 10.11 -6.49
C SER A 494 -13.40 11.59 -6.73
N ASP A 495 -12.42 12.38 -7.14
CA ASP A 495 -12.56 13.79 -7.54
C ASP A 495 -13.12 13.98 -8.96
N GLY A 496 -13.27 12.88 -9.71
CA GLY A 496 -13.76 12.86 -11.08
C GLY A 496 -12.65 12.88 -12.13
N ASP A 497 -11.38 13.04 -11.73
CA ASP A 497 -10.26 13.06 -12.66
C ASP A 497 -9.93 11.67 -13.18
N THR A 498 -9.48 11.61 -14.44
CA THR A 498 -9.10 10.36 -15.10
C THR A 498 -7.58 10.27 -15.19
N HIS A 499 -7.04 9.15 -14.72
CA HIS A 499 -5.61 8.86 -14.64
C HIS A 499 -5.29 7.61 -15.45
N ARG A 500 -4.02 7.48 -15.87
CA ARG A 500 -3.53 6.24 -16.48
C ARG A 500 -2.25 5.77 -15.80
N LEU A 501 -2.12 4.45 -15.73
CA LEU A 501 -0.94 3.75 -15.26
C LEU A 501 -0.48 2.80 -16.35
N THR A 502 0.81 2.81 -16.65
CA THR A 502 1.43 1.68 -17.34
C THR A 502 1.57 0.52 -16.33
N ALA A 503 1.43 -0.72 -16.78
CA ALA A 503 1.60 -1.91 -15.97
C ALA A 503 2.25 -3.02 -16.79
N ALA A 504 3.25 -3.69 -16.25
CA ALA A 504 3.81 -4.89 -16.89
C ALA A 504 2.78 -6.02 -16.89
N GLN A 505 2.00 -6.14 -15.80
CA GLN A 505 0.96 -7.15 -15.63
C GLN A 505 -0.22 -6.63 -14.82
N VAL A 506 -1.40 -7.23 -15.02
CA VAL A 506 -2.66 -6.85 -14.36
C VAL A 506 -3.30 -8.07 -13.67
N GLY A 507 -3.77 -7.89 -12.44
CA GLY A 507 -4.61 -8.86 -11.72
C GLY A 507 -6.03 -8.32 -11.54
N LEU A 508 -7.05 -9.01 -12.05
CA LEU A 508 -8.45 -8.66 -11.90
C LEU A 508 -9.06 -9.43 -10.72
N CYS A 509 -9.26 -8.73 -9.60
CA CYS A 509 -9.75 -9.26 -8.32
C CYS A 509 -10.97 -8.50 -7.77
N ALA A 510 -11.69 -7.78 -8.62
CA ALA A 510 -12.87 -6.95 -8.30
C ALA A 510 -14.21 -7.72 -8.41
N ALA A 511 -14.19 -9.03 -8.14
CA ALA A 511 -15.35 -9.91 -8.15
C ALA A 511 -16.25 -9.75 -9.39
N ALA A 512 -17.54 -9.39 -9.23
CA ALA A 512 -18.48 -9.27 -10.34
C ALA A 512 -18.01 -8.29 -11.43
N HIS A 513 -17.31 -7.21 -11.04
CA HIS A 513 -16.81 -6.20 -11.98
C HIS A 513 -15.66 -6.71 -12.86
N SER A 514 -14.89 -7.70 -12.38
CA SER A 514 -13.81 -8.29 -13.16
C SER A 514 -14.29 -8.95 -14.44
N TYR A 515 -15.51 -9.49 -14.47
CA TYR A 515 -16.07 -10.12 -15.67
C TYR A 515 -16.27 -9.12 -16.81
N GLY A 516 -16.87 -7.97 -16.53
CA GLY A 516 -17.08 -6.92 -17.53
C GLY A 516 -15.76 -6.38 -18.07
N ILE A 517 -14.79 -6.14 -17.18
CA ILE A 517 -13.44 -5.72 -17.57
C ILE A 517 -12.78 -6.77 -18.45
N ALA A 518 -12.80 -8.04 -18.04
CA ALA A 518 -12.19 -9.13 -18.78
C ALA A 518 -12.86 -9.35 -20.15
N LYS A 519 -14.18 -9.19 -20.26
CA LYS A 519 -14.92 -9.33 -21.52
C LYS A 519 -14.64 -8.18 -22.49
N ARG A 520 -14.47 -6.94 -21.99
CA ARG A 520 -14.01 -5.80 -22.80
C ARG A 520 -12.58 -6.00 -23.30
N LEU A 521 -11.69 -6.49 -22.42
CA LEU A 521 -10.29 -6.71 -22.74
C LEU A 521 -10.09 -7.87 -23.73
N ASN A 522 -10.85 -8.96 -23.59
CA ASN A 522 -10.83 -10.10 -24.49
C ASN A 522 -12.27 -10.56 -24.81
N PRO A 523 -12.88 -10.07 -25.90
CA PRO A 523 -14.24 -10.45 -26.29
C PRO A 523 -14.44 -11.95 -26.54
N ARG A 524 -13.35 -12.70 -26.80
CA ARG A 524 -13.38 -14.15 -27.04
C ARG A 524 -13.37 -14.98 -25.76
N VAL A 525 -13.04 -14.39 -24.61
CA VAL A 525 -13.07 -15.12 -23.34
C VAL A 525 -14.51 -15.59 -23.07
N THR A 526 -14.66 -16.85 -22.68
CA THR A 526 -15.96 -17.43 -22.33
C THR A 526 -15.99 -17.69 -20.84
N PHE A 527 -17.07 -17.28 -20.20
CA PHE A 527 -17.33 -17.57 -18.81
C PHE A 527 -18.47 -18.58 -18.71
N PRO A 528 -18.47 -19.45 -17.69
CA PRO A 528 -19.68 -20.19 -17.35
C PRO A 528 -20.79 -19.19 -16.98
N ARG A 529 -22.05 -19.63 -16.96
CA ARG A 529 -23.15 -18.78 -16.46
C ARG A 529 -22.87 -18.42 -15.00
N ILE A 530 -23.04 -17.14 -14.68
CA ILE A 530 -22.72 -16.58 -13.37
C ILE A 530 -24.03 -16.24 -12.66
N PHE A 531 -24.22 -16.83 -11.49
CA PHE A 531 -25.41 -16.65 -10.66
C PHE A 531 -25.05 -15.83 -9.46
N LEU A 532 -25.77 -14.73 -9.28
CA LEU A 532 -25.71 -13.91 -8.10
C LEU A 532 -26.87 -14.28 -7.20
N ALA A 533 -26.57 -14.63 -5.97
CA ALA A 533 -27.55 -14.88 -4.91
C ALA A 533 -27.34 -13.86 -3.80
N LEU A 534 -28.35 -13.01 -3.58
CA LEU A 534 -28.34 -12.06 -2.48
C LEU A 534 -28.69 -12.80 -1.18
N ARG A 535 -27.97 -12.50 -0.11
CA ARG A 535 -28.11 -13.14 1.19
C ARG A 535 -28.21 -12.09 2.29
N GLU A 536 -29.19 -12.21 3.17
CA GLU A 536 -29.19 -11.48 4.46
C GLU A 536 -28.43 -12.27 5.51
N ILE A 537 -27.56 -11.58 6.21
CA ILE A 537 -26.80 -12.07 7.36
C ILE A 537 -27.26 -11.29 8.58
N LEU A 538 -27.68 -12.00 9.60
CA LEU A 538 -28.09 -11.43 10.87
C LEU A 538 -26.93 -11.50 11.85
N TYR A 539 -26.63 -10.39 12.53
CA TYR A 539 -25.75 -10.39 13.69
C TYR A 539 -26.58 -10.38 14.95
N VAL A 540 -26.30 -11.33 15.84
CA VAL A 540 -27.00 -11.46 17.12
C VAL A 540 -26.00 -11.44 18.27
N SER A 541 -26.44 -10.94 19.42
CA SER A 541 -25.64 -11.03 20.64
C SER A 541 -25.56 -12.47 21.14
N LEU A 542 -24.42 -12.83 21.72
CA LEU A 542 -24.21 -14.10 22.41
C LEU A 542 -24.28 -13.87 23.93
N PRO A 543 -25.20 -14.53 24.65
CA PRO A 543 -25.21 -14.49 26.11
C PRO A 543 -23.96 -15.13 26.72
N ASP A 544 -23.57 -14.66 27.89
CA ASP A 544 -22.42 -15.21 28.64
C ASP A 544 -22.53 -16.73 28.86
N GLY A 545 -21.43 -17.45 28.60
CA GLY A 545 -21.34 -18.90 28.81
C GLY A 545 -21.94 -19.75 27.68
N THR A 546 -22.33 -19.14 26.54
CA THR A 546 -22.72 -19.89 25.34
C THR A 546 -21.53 -20.70 24.82
N ASP A 547 -21.71 -22.01 24.67
CA ASP A 547 -20.76 -22.91 23.98
C ASP A 547 -20.48 -22.34 22.58
N LYS A 548 -19.24 -22.33 22.08
CA LYS A 548 -18.87 -21.70 20.80
C LYS A 548 -18.59 -22.70 19.67
N ASP A 549 -18.47 -23.98 20.00
CA ASP A 549 -18.19 -25.03 19.02
C ASP A 549 -19.48 -25.63 18.47
N PHE A 550 -20.40 -24.78 18.02
CA PHE A 550 -21.69 -25.18 17.47
C PHE A 550 -21.89 -24.45 16.15
N THR A 551 -21.89 -25.16 15.03
CA THR A 551 -22.41 -24.57 13.77
C THR A 551 -22.79 -25.62 12.74
N CYS A 552 -24.08 -25.52 12.39
CA CYS A 552 -24.77 -25.81 11.14
C CYS A 552 -25.93 -26.76 11.39
N LEU A 553 -27.15 -26.24 11.63
CA LEU A 553 -28.36 -27.02 11.44
C LEU A 553 -29.08 -26.49 10.22
N LYS A 554 -28.96 -27.28 9.18
CA LYS A 554 -29.71 -27.15 7.96
C LYS A 554 -31.15 -27.50 8.35
N LEU A 555 -32.07 -26.54 8.29
CA LEU A 555 -33.50 -26.80 8.43
C LEU A 555 -34.17 -26.29 7.16
N GLU A 556 -34.79 -27.19 6.42
CA GLU A 556 -35.73 -26.81 5.37
C GLU A 556 -37.09 -26.59 6.02
N ASP A 557 -37.78 -25.51 5.68
CA ASP A 557 -38.47 -25.40 4.39
C ASP A 557 -37.72 -24.59 3.31
N ARG A 558 -37.04 -25.31 2.40
CA ARG A 558 -36.32 -24.84 1.18
C ARG A 558 -35.09 -23.92 1.38
N TYR A 559 -34.16 -24.37 2.23
CA TYR A 559 -32.71 -24.54 1.93
C TYR A 559 -31.69 -24.06 3.00
N GLY A 560 -31.79 -24.53 4.26
CA GLY A 560 -30.74 -24.47 5.32
C GLY A 560 -30.20 -23.12 5.86
N GLY A 561 -30.12 -22.99 7.19
CA GLY A 561 -29.50 -21.85 7.89
C GLY A 561 -28.15 -22.18 8.55
N MET A 562 -27.39 -21.16 8.96
CA MET A 562 -26.09 -21.30 9.64
C MET A 562 -26.02 -20.33 10.82
N LEU A 563 -25.56 -20.81 11.96
CA LEU A 563 -25.31 -20.00 13.16
C LEU A 563 -23.86 -20.18 13.54
N SER A 564 -23.04 -19.16 13.35
CA SER A 564 -21.59 -19.17 13.53
C SER A 564 -21.18 -18.12 14.54
N PRO A 565 -20.73 -18.51 15.75
CA PRO A 565 -20.05 -17.60 16.67
C PRO A 565 -18.86 -16.92 15.99
N LEU A 566 -18.72 -15.62 16.22
CA LEU A 566 -17.58 -14.85 15.76
C LEU A 566 -16.64 -14.56 16.92
N ASN A 567 -17.15 -13.98 18.02
CA ASN A 567 -16.36 -13.68 19.20
C ASN A 567 -17.17 -13.97 20.47
N ASP A 568 -16.77 -13.40 21.61
CA ASP A 568 -17.44 -13.62 22.89
C ASP A 568 -18.85 -13.00 22.95
N GLU A 569 -19.10 -11.99 22.13
CA GLU A 569 -20.30 -11.14 22.24
C GLU A 569 -21.24 -11.28 21.04
N CYS A 570 -20.76 -11.80 19.90
CA CYS A 570 -21.51 -11.80 18.64
C CYS A 570 -21.47 -13.15 17.91
N ALA A 571 -22.63 -13.56 17.40
CA ALA A 571 -22.77 -14.64 16.43
C ALA A 571 -23.43 -14.14 15.14
N MET A 572 -23.06 -14.80 14.05
CA MET A 572 -23.63 -14.62 12.74
C MET A 572 -24.70 -15.68 12.48
N ALA A 573 -25.93 -15.26 12.22
CA ALA A 573 -27.05 -16.12 11.88
C ALA A 573 -27.48 -15.92 10.42
N TYR A 574 -27.75 -17.02 9.72
CA TYR A 574 -28.18 -17.07 8.34
C TYR A 574 -29.38 -17.99 8.23
N HIS A 575 -30.44 -17.58 7.52
CA HIS A 575 -31.63 -18.40 7.31
C HIS A 575 -32.11 -18.31 5.83
N PRO A 576 -32.54 -19.42 5.22
CA PRO A 576 -32.58 -19.57 3.76
C PRO A 576 -33.72 -18.93 2.96
N PRO A 577 -34.88 -18.52 3.49
CA PRO A 577 -35.79 -17.64 2.77
C PRO A 577 -35.09 -16.34 2.36
N ALA A 578 -34.08 -15.91 3.12
CA ALA A 578 -33.20 -14.80 2.74
C ALA A 578 -32.15 -15.18 1.68
N ALA A 579 -31.89 -16.47 1.41
CA ALA A 579 -31.00 -16.94 0.35
C ALA A 579 -31.55 -16.72 -1.06
N HIS A 580 -32.86 -16.47 -1.17
CA HIS A 580 -33.60 -16.38 -2.42
C HIS A 580 -34.16 -14.98 -2.67
N ILE A 581 -33.76 -13.97 -1.86
CA ILE A 581 -34.21 -12.57 -1.98
C ILE A 581 -34.20 -12.11 -3.43
N CYS A 582 -33.12 -12.44 -4.15
CA CYS A 582 -33.03 -12.29 -5.58
C CYS A 582 -31.93 -13.23 -6.09
N THR A 583 -32.28 -14.16 -6.98
CA THR A 583 -31.28 -14.87 -7.78
C THR A 583 -31.34 -14.32 -9.19
N VAL A 584 -30.23 -13.79 -9.67
CA VAL A 584 -30.12 -13.23 -11.03
C VAL A 584 -28.91 -13.81 -11.74
N THR A 585 -29.01 -13.93 -13.06
CA THR A 585 -27.83 -14.19 -13.89
C THR A 585 -27.13 -12.84 -14.11
N LEU A 586 -25.86 -12.75 -13.72
CA LEU A 586 -25.03 -11.59 -14.04
C LEU A 586 -24.81 -11.55 -15.56
N ASP A 587 -24.91 -10.38 -16.19
CA ASP A 587 -24.39 -10.20 -17.55
C ASP A 587 -22.86 -10.15 -17.48
N PRO A 588 -22.14 -11.19 -17.95
CA PRO A 588 -20.69 -11.21 -17.87
C PRO A 588 -20.03 -10.14 -18.77
N THR A 589 -20.78 -9.51 -19.66
CA THR A 589 -20.30 -8.47 -20.59
C THR A 589 -20.17 -7.12 -19.90
N THR A 590 -21.13 -6.78 -19.05
CA THR A 590 -21.13 -5.52 -18.31
C THR A 590 -20.45 -5.69 -16.95
N GLY A 591 -20.63 -6.85 -16.31
CA GLY A 591 -20.21 -7.05 -14.91
C GLY A 591 -21.01 -6.17 -13.93
N GLU A 592 -22.13 -5.60 -14.39
CA GLU A 592 -23.02 -4.75 -13.58
C GLU A 592 -24.15 -5.58 -12.97
N TYR A 593 -24.56 -5.22 -11.75
CA TYR A 593 -25.74 -5.80 -11.13
C TYR A 593 -27.01 -5.36 -11.86
N PRO A 594 -28.02 -6.23 -12.01
CA PRO A 594 -29.35 -5.80 -12.44
C PRO A 594 -29.90 -4.68 -11.56
N ALA A 595 -30.64 -3.73 -12.13
CA ALA A 595 -31.08 -2.52 -11.43
C ALA A 595 -31.86 -2.78 -10.13
N ASP A 596 -32.77 -3.76 -10.13
CA ASP A 596 -33.51 -4.16 -8.92
C ASP A 596 -32.60 -4.76 -7.84
N TYR A 597 -31.55 -5.47 -8.26
CA TYR A 597 -30.55 -6.06 -7.38
C TYR A 597 -29.65 -4.99 -6.75
N ALA A 598 -29.20 -4.03 -7.57
CA ALA A 598 -28.44 -2.86 -7.11
C ALA A 598 -29.24 -2.00 -6.12
N ARG A 599 -30.54 -1.77 -6.40
CA ARG A 599 -31.44 -1.05 -5.47
C ARG A 599 -31.53 -1.77 -4.12
N TYR A 600 -31.63 -3.09 -4.14
CA TYR A 600 -31.70 -3.88 -2.91
C TYR A 600 -30.42 -3.75 -2.08
N LEU A 601 -29.25 -3.84 -2.72
CA LEU A 601 -27.96 -3.66 -2.04
C LEU A 601 -27.83 -2.27 -1.40
N ALA A 602 -28.32 -1.23 -2.07
CA ALA A 602 -28.19 0.14 -1.61
C ALA A 602 -29.20 0.53 -0.52
N ALA A 603 -30.43 0.02 -0.59
CA ALA A 603 -31.56 0.51 0.23
C ALA A 603 -32.21 -0.56 1.12
N GLY A 604 -31.82 -1.82 1.01
CA GLY A 604 -32.50 -2.94 1.68
C GLY A 604 -33.93 -3.16 1.18
N HIS A 605 -34.73 -3.89 1.97
CA HIS A 605 -36.16 -4.13 1.70
C HIS A 605 -37.03 -3.79 2.91
N PRO A 606 -38.26 -3.29 2.73
CA PRO A 606 -39.14 -2.94 3.86
C PRO A 606 -39.36 -4.08 4.87
N GLU A 607 -39.42 -5.32 4.39
CA GLU A 607 -39.66 -6.53 5.22
C GLU A 607 -38.37 -7.11 5.87
N GLN A 608 -37.20 -6.54 5.62
CA GLN A 608 -35.91 -7.09 6.07
C GLN A 608 -35.86 -7.25 7.59
N HIS A 609 -36.36 -6.27 8.33
CA HIS A 609 -36.42 -6.33 9.79
C HIS A 609 -37.39 -7.41 10.28
N GLU A 610 -38.56 -7.54 9.66
CA GLU A 610 -39.55 -8.56 10.02
C GLU A 610 -39.02 -9.98 9.82
N ARG A 611 -38.34 -10.23 8.69
CA ARG A 611 -37.68 -11.51 8.41
C ARG A 611 -36.55 -11.82 9.40
N ALA A 612 -35.76 -10.82 9.79
CA ALA A 612 -34.71 -10.99 10.78
C ALA A 612 -35.30 -11.38 12.15
N GLN A 613 -36.37 -10.71 12.58
CA GLN A 613 -37.08 -11.05 13.82
C GLN A 613 -37.69 -12.45 13.76
N TRP A 614 -38.30 -12.81 12.63
CA TRP A 614 -38.83 -14.16 12.43
C TRP A 614 -37.72 -15.22 12.45
N THR A 615 -36.59 -14.95 11.78
CA THR A 615 -35.41 -15.84 11.76
C THR A 615 -34.88 -16.11 13.16
N LEU A 616 -34.68 -15.06 13.98
CA LEU A 616 -34.22 -15.23 15.35
C LEU A 616 -35.24 -16.00 16.20
N ARG A 617 -36.55 -15.74 16.03
CA ARG A 617 -37.59 -16.52 16.72
C ARG A 617 -37.57 -18.00 16.35
N GLU A 618 -37.34 -18.34 15.09
CA GLU A 618 -37.24 -19.74 14.67
C GLU A 618 -35.97 -20.40 15.24
N LEU A 619 -34.81 -19.73 15.18
CA LEU A 619 -33.57 -20.26 15.73
C LEU A 619 -33.68 -20.57 17.24
N ARG A 620 -34.37 -19.72 18.01
CA ARG A 620 -34.63 -19.95 19.44
C ARG A 620 -35.41 -21.24 19.76
N ARG A 621 -36.15 -21.80 18.81
CA ARG A 621 -36.84 -23.10 18.99
C ARG A 621 -35.87 -24.27 19.04
N TYR A 622 -34.72 -24.12 18.40
CA TYR A 622 -33.71 -25.17 18.26
C TYR A 622 -32.48 -24.94 19.13
N TYR A 623 -32.22 -23.68 19.50
CA TYR A 623 -31.07 -23.25 20.28
C TYR A 623 -31.55 -22.43 21.50
N PRO A 624 -31.83 -23.09 22.63
CA PRO A 624 -32.28 -22.43 23.87
C PRO A 624 -31.31 -21.36 24.35
N GLU A 625 -30.01 -21.49 24.08
CA GLU A 625 -28.98 -20.49 24.39
C GLU A 625 -29.24 -19.12 23.73
N LEU A 626 -29.98 -19.08 22.62
CA LEU A 626 -30.36 -17.83 21.95
C LEU A 626 -31.60 -17.17 22.54
N GLU A 627 -32.20 -17.71 23.60
CA GLU A 627 -33.43 -17.17 24.21
C GLU A 627 -33.29 -15.67 24.52
N ARG A 628 -32.10 -15.25 24.96
CA ARG A 628 -31.77 -13.86 25.32
C ARG A 628 -30.98 -13.10 24.26
N ALA A 629 -30.69 -13.71 23.12
CA ALA A 629 -29.94 -13.06 22.05
C ALA A 629 -30.75 -11.91 21.44
N GLU A 630 -30.11 -10.79 21.11
CA GLU A 630 -30.73 -9.63 20.46
C GLU A 630 -30.14 -9.42 19.07
N ILE A 631 -30.91 -8.80 18.17
CA ILE A 631 -30.42 -8.45 16.84
C ILE A 631 -29.55 -7.19 16.93
N LEU A 632 -28.26 -7.33 16.65
CA LEU A 632 -27.30 -6.24 16.62
C LEU A 632 -27.30 -5.52 15.27
N GLY A 633 -27.52 -6.25 14.18
CA GLY A 633 -27.59 -5.65 12.84
C GLY A 633 -27.81 -6.67 11.73
N ILE A 634 -27.99 -6.17 10.51
CA ILE A 634 -28.26 -6.99 9.32
C ILE A 634 -27.33 -6.54 8.20
N TYR A 635 -26.66 -7.49 7.55
CA TYR A 635 -25.77 -7.25 6.43
C TYR A 635 -26.22 -7.98 5.17
N LEU A 636 -26.08 -7.33 4.02
CA LEU A 636 -26.40 -7.90 2.72
C LEU A 636 -25.14 -8.37 2.01
N LYS A 637 -25.09 -9.65 1.68
CA LYS A 637 -23.98 -10.31 1.01
C LYS A 637 -24.39 -10.82 -0.36
N VAL A 638 -23.59 -10.52 -1.37
CA VAL A 638 -23.69 -11.16 -2.69
C VAL A 638 -22.87 -12.44 -2.69
N ALA A 639 -23.50 -13.58 -2.90
CA ALA A 639 -22.82 -14.83 -3.22
C ALA A 639 -22.81 -15.03 -4.74
N VAL A 640 -21.63 -15.13 -5.34
CA VAL A 640 -21.51 -15.40 -6.76
C VAL A 640 -21.15 -16.87 -6.98
N ASN A 641 -21.84 -17.55 -7.89
CA ASN A 641 -21.62 -18.95 -8.24
C ASN A 641 -21.44 -19.08 -9.77
N THR A 642 -20.54 -19.97 -10.20
CA THR A 642 -20.22 -20.21 -11.62
C THR A 642 -21.03 -21.34 -12.25
N VAL A 643 -22.12 -21.74 -11.62
CA VAL A 643 -22.99 -22.84 -12.06
C VAL A 643 -24.44 -22.47 -11.76
N ASP A 644 -25.35 -22.94 -12.60
CA ASP A 644 -26.80 -22.70 -12.57
C ASP A 644 -27.51 -23.20 -11.31
N ASP A 645 -26.77 -23.85 -10.42
CA ASP A 645 -27.26 -24.38 -9.18
C ASP A 645 -26.48 -23.76 -8.02
N SER A 646 -27.14 -22.91 -7.23
CA SER A 646 -26.53 -22.28 -6.04
C SER A 646 -26.04 -23.30 -4.99
N ARG A 647 -26.40 -24.57 -5.13
CA ARG A 647 -25.99 -25.71 -4.29
C ARG A 647 -24.65 -26.30 -4.70
N VAL A 648 -24.19 -26.07 -5.94
CA VAL A 648 -22.89 -26.50 -6.45
C VAL A 648 -22.02 -25.26 -6.59
N ARG A 649 -20.73 -25.33 -6.26
CA ARG A 649 -19.88 -24.14 -6.36
C ARG A 649 -18.46 -24.56 -6.74
N ARG A 650 -17.88 -23.99 -7.79
CA ARG A 650 -16.45 -24.19 -8.05
C ARG A 650 -15.66 -23.09 -7.35
N HIS A 651 -14.62 -23.47 -6.60
CA HIS A 651 -13.98 -22.59 -5.62
C HIS A 651 -12.54 -22.22 -5.90
N LEU A 652 -11.88 -22.96 -6.79
CA LEU A 652 -10.52 -22.70 -7.26
C LEU A 652 -10.58 -22.41 -8.76
N ASP A 653 -10.40 -21.15 -9.13
CA ASP A 653 -10.39 -20.75 -10.55
C ASP A 653 -9.65 -19.41 -10.72
N VAL A 654 -8.47 -19.49 -11.31
CA VAL A 654 -7.70 -18.33 -11.78
C VAL A 654 -7.52 -18.48 -13.28
N GLN A 655 -8.01 -17.50 -14.04
CA GLN A 655 -8.00 -17.52 -15.49
C GLN A 655 -7.00 -16.52 -16.03
N GLN A 656 -6.23 -16.92 -17.05
CA GLN A 656 -5.45 -15.97 -17.84
C GLN A 656 -6.36 -15.39 -18.93
N ILE A 657 -6.67 -14.09 -18.82
CA ILE A 657 -7.54 -13.39 -19.77
C ILE A 657 -6.77 -13.07 -21.05
N LEU A 658 -5.53 -12.59 -20.87
CA LEU A 658 -4.51 -12.34 -21.89
C LEU A 658 -3.12 -12.58 -21.25
N PRO A 659 -2.04 -12.72 -22.03
CA PRO A 659 -0.70 -12.87 -21.46
C PRO A 659 -0.32 -11.68 -20.55
N GLY A 660 -0.14 -11.94 -19.25
CA GLY A 660 0.11 -10.91 -18.23
C GLY A 660 -1.14 -10.26 -17.63
N CYS A 661 -2.35 -10.70 -18.01
CA CYS A 661 -3.60 -10.32 -17.34
C CYS A 661 -4.30 -11.56 -16.79
N THR A 662 -4.40 -11.62 -15.46
CA THR A 662 -5.03 -12.72 -14.73
C THR A 662 -6.33 -12.26 -14.10
N MET A 663 -7.29 -13.17 -13.93
CA MET A 663 -8.53 -12.91 -13.23
C MET A 663 -8.77 -14.00 -12.20
N THR A 664 -8.95 -13.61 -10.94
CA THR A 664 -9.36 -14.54 -9.89
C THR A 664 -10.88 -14.63 -9.88
N VAL A 665 -11.39 -15.81 -10.19
CA VAL A 665 -12.83 -16.03 -10.38
C VAL A 665 -13.45 -16.46 -9.05
N LEU A 666 -14.19 -15.53 -8.45
CA LEU A 666 -15.16 -15.74 -7.35
C LEU A 666 -14.66 -16.59 -6.18
N PRO A 667 -13.63 -16.12 -5.46
CA PRO A 667 -13.03 -16.90 -4.42
C PRO A 667 -13.91 -16.88 -3.17
N LYS A 668 -14.11 -18.06 -2.60
CA LYS A 668 -14.37 -18.15 -1.16
C LYS A 668 -13.10 -17.78 -0.42
N TRP A 669 -13.26 -17.17 0.75
CA TRP A 669 -12.16 -16.90 1.68
C TRP A 669 -11.23 -18.10 1.87
N THR A 670 -11.81 -19.27 2.17
CA THR A 670 -11.10 -20.54 2.37
C THR A 670 -10.11 -20.83 1.24
N MET A 671 -10.38 -20.37 0.02
CA MET A 671 -9.54 -20.62 -1.16
C MET A 671 -8.69 -19.41 -1.59
N CYS A 672 -8.85 -18.23 -0.99
CA CYS A 672 -8.18 -17.02 -1.46
C CYS A 672 -6.66 -17.16 -1.48
N VAL A 673 -6.07 -17.83 -0.48
CA VAL A 673 -4.62 -18.08 -0.44
C VAL A 673 -4.17 -19.00 -1.58
N GLN A 674 -4.91 -20.09 -1.83
CA GLN A 674 -4.60 -21.02 -2.92
C GLN A 674 -4.74 -20.35 -4.28
N ASN A 675 -5.79 -19.55 -4.47
CA ASN A 675 -5.97 -18.76 -5.70
C ASN A 675 -4.82 -17.76 -5.89
N ALA A 676 -4.40 -17.03 -4.85
CA ALA A 676 -3.25 -16.13 -4.94
C ALA A 676 -1.95 -16.89 -5.29
N ARG A 677 -1.71 -18.07 -4.70
CA ARG A 677 -0.56 -18.92 -5.06
C ARG A 677 -0.62 -19.40 -6.51
N GLN A 678 -1.79 -19.80 -6.99
CA GLN A 678 -2.00 -20.22 -8.38
C GLN A 678 -1.79 -19.05 -9.35
N GLU A 679 -2.35 -17.89 -9.03
CA GLU A 679 -2.18 -16.66 -9.81
C GLU A 679 -0.71 -16.29 -9.96
N MET A 680 0.07 -16.38 -8.88
CA MET A 680 1.50 -16.10 -8.91
C MET A 680 2.28 -17.04 -9.84
N GLY A 681 1.78 -18.25 -10.10
CA GLY A 681 2.34 -19.13 -11.12
C GLY A 681 2.34 -18.48 -12.50
N TYR A 682 1.18 -17.95 -12.93
CA TYR A 682 1.06 -17.23 -14.20
C TYR A 682 1.89 -15.94 -14.23
N VAL A 683 1.94 -15.21 -13.10
CA VAL A 683 2.68 -13.94 -13.00
C VAL A 683 4.18 -14.16 -13.15
N LEU A 684 4.73 -15.16 -12.47
CA LEU A 684 6.15 -15.49 -12.51
C LEU A 684 6.53 -16.09 -13.86
N GLU A 685 5.72 -16.99 -14.41
CA GLU A 685 5.91 -17.53 -15.77
C GLU A 685 5.99 -16.40 -16.79
N ARG A 686 5.04 -15.47 -16.76
CA ARG A 686 5.05 -14.31 -17.66
C ARG A 686 6.27 -13.40 -17.47
N SER A 687 6.72 -13.21 -16.23
CA SER A 687 7.92 -12.42 -15.94
C SER A 687 9.17 -13.07 -16.54
N VAL A 688 9.25 -14.41 -16.51
CA VAL A 688 10.32 -15.17 -17.16
C VAL A 688 10.25 -15.06 -18.68
N GLU A 689 9.05 -15.15 -19.28
CA GLU A 689 8.86 -14.97 -20.73
C GLU A 689 9.29 -13.58 -21.21
N LEU A 690 9.00 -12.54 -20.43
CA LEU A 690 9.38 -11.16 -20.72
C LEU A 690 10.87 -10.87 -20.44
N GLY A 691 11.59 -11.82 -19.84
CA GLY A 691 13.00 -11.66 -19.48
C GLY A 691 13.24 -10.67 -18.34
N THR A 692 12.20 -10.30 -17.58
CA THR A 692 12.34 -9.41 -16.41
C THR A 692 12.98 -10.14 -15.22
N ILE A 693 12.79 -11.45 -15.15
CA ILE A 693 13.50 -12.34 -14.22
C ILE A 693 13.95 -13.60 -14.95
N ASP A 694 15.01 -14.24 -14.50
CA ASP A 694 15.42 -15.55 -15.03
C ASP A 694 14.56 -16.70 -14.44
N ALA A 695 14.59 -17.85 -15.11
CA ALA A 695 13.78 -19.01 -14.72
C ALA A 695 14.15 -19.62 -13.35
N ALA A 696 15.40 -19.46 -12.88
CA ALA A 696 15.81 -19.93 -11.56
C ALA A 696 15.22 -19.01 -10.49
N THR A 697 15.36 -17.69 -10.66
CA THR A 697 14.75 -16.67 -9.82
C THR A 697 13.23 -16.83 -9.75
N GLY A 698 12.56 -17.11 -10.88
CA GLY A 698 11.13 -17.39 -10.91
C GLY A 698 10.72 -18.60 -10.06
N ARG A 699 11.47 -19.71 -10.13
CA ARG A 699 11.23 -20.89 -9.29
C ARG A 699 11.47 -20.62 -7.81
N GLU A 700 12.56 -19.93 -7.47
CA GLU A 700 12.91 -19.58 -6.10
C GLU A 700 11.83 -18.69 -5.46
N ARG A 701 11.41 -17.63 -6.15
CA ARG A 701 10.31 -16.75 -5.69
C ARG A 701 9.01 -17.53 -5.50
N GLY A 702 8.68 -18.42 -6.44
CA GLY A 702 7.50 -19.28 -6.34
C GLY A 702 7.54 -20.21 -5.13
N GLU A 703 8.71 -20.79 -4.81
CA GLU A 703 8.87 -21.66 -3.64
C GLU A 703 8.83 -20.86 -2.33
N ALA A 704 9.45 -19.68 -2.29
CA ALA A 704 9.40 -18.79 -1.13
C ALA A 704 7.97 -18.38 -0.77
N LEU A 705 7.14 -18.08 -1.77
CA LEU A 705 5.73 -17.72 -1.57
C LEU A 705 4.86 -18.88 -1.05
N ARG A 706 5.23 -20.14 -1.32
CA ARG A 706 4.52 -21.29 -0.77
C ARG A 706 4.70 -21.42 0.74
N ARG A 707 5.83 -20.95 1.26
CA ARG A 707 6.17 -20.98 2.70
C ARG A 707 5.93 -19.65 3.39
N TYR A 708 5.42 -18.66 2.66
CA TYR A 708 5.19 -17.33 3.20
C TYR A 708 4.06 -17.34 4.23
N GLN A 709 4.31 -16.65 5.33
CA GLN A 709 3.38 -16.41 6.42
C GLN A 709 3.31 -14.91 6.67
N LEU A 710 2.13 -14.41 7.02
CA LEU A 710 2.00 -13.06 7.52
C LEU A 710 2.58 -13.00 8.93
N ASP A 711 3.22 -11.88 9.22
CA ASP A 711 3.77 -11.65 10.55
C ASP A 711 2.64 -11.37 11.52
N GLY A 712 2.70 -11.95 12.71
CA GLY A 712 1.69 -11.75 13.76
C GLY A 712 2.18 -10.83 14.88
N THR A 713 3.35 -10.20 14.74
CA THR A 713 3.86 -9.22 15.71
C THR A 713 3.35 -7.83 15.35
N TRP A 714 2.35 -7.36 16.11
CA TRP A 714 1.74 -6.06 15.93
C TRP A 714 2.24 -5.11 17.01
N ASP A 715 2.95 -4.04 16.60
CA ASP A 715 3.56 -3.08 17.54
C ASP A 715 2.51 -2.26 18.33
N ASP A 716 1.28 -2.14 17.81
CA ASP A 716 0.16 -1.42 18.41
C ASP A 716 -1.14 -2.24 18.21
N VAL A 717 -1.48 -3.08 19.18
CA VAL A 717 -2.72 -3.88 19.19
C VAL A 717 -3.95 -2.98 19.15
N ASP A 718 -3.92 -1.84 19.85
CA ASP A 718 -5.03 -0.89 19.88
C ASP A 718 -5.25 -0.28 18.47
N ALA A 719 -4.19 -0.13 17.66
CA ALA A 719 -4.34 0.33 16.27
C ALA A 719 -5.06 -0.69 15.39
N LEU A 720 -4.85 -1.99 15.61
CA LEU A 720 -5.57 -3.04 14.90
C LEU A 720 -7.03 -3.10 15.31
N GLU A 721 -7.34 -2.95 16.60
CA GLU A 721 -8.73 -2.87 17.08
C GLU A 721 -9.45 -1.65 16.49
N ARG A 722 -8.82 -0.47 16.54
CA ARG A 722 -9.35 0.73 15.87
C ARG A 722 -9.54 0.53 14.37
N SER A 723 -8.65 -0.23 13.71
CA SER A 723 -8.81 -0.58 12.30
C SER A 723 -10.00 -1.51 12.09
N ALA A 724 -10.16 -2.55 12.91
CA ALA A 724 -11.29 -3.46 12.84
C ALA A 724 -12.63 -2.72 13.04
N GLU A 725 -12.71 -1.76 13.97
CA GLU A 725 -13.90 -0.92 14.17
C GLU A 725 -14.22 -0.09 12.92
N ARG A 726 -13.20 0.52 12.30
CA ARG A 726 -13.38 1.25 11.03
C ARG A 726 -13.86 0.32 9.92
N HIS A 727 -13.34 -0.90 9.83
CA HIS A 727 -13.79 -1.89 8.86
C HIS A 727 -15.22 -2.36 9.13
N ALA A 728 -15.63 -2.48 10.39
CA ALA A 728 -17.02 -2.77 10.73
C ALA A 728 -17.97 -1.70 10.16
N VAL A 729 -17.61 -0.43 10.34
CA VAL A 729 -18.35 0.70 9.75
C VAL A 729 -18.34 0.65 8.22
N ASN A 730 -17.19 0.43 7.59
CA ASN A 730 -17.07 0.35 6.13
C ASN A 730 -17.88 -0.82 5.54
N MET A 731 -18.01 -1.91 6.28
CA MET A 731 -18.83 -3.06 5.90
C MET A 731 -20.31 -2.87 6.26
N SER A 732 -20.71 -1.79 6.92
CA SER A 732 -22.07 -1.61 7.45
C SER A 732 -22.52 -2.77 8.35
N VAL A 733 -21.61 -3.27 9.20
CA VAL A 733 -21.88 -4.30 10.21
C VAL A 733 -21.77 -3.69 11.62
N PRO A 734 -22.36 -4.31 12.66
CA PRO A 734 -22.27 -3.80 14.03
C PRO A 734 -20.82 -3.73 14.52
N VAL A 735 -20.50 -2.71 15.33
CA VAL A 735 -19.14 -2.50 15.85
C VAL A 735 -18.75 -3.60 16.84
N GLU A 736 -19.73 -4.27 17.46
CA GLU A 736 -19.55 -5.46 18.29
C GLU A 736 -18.85 -6.60 17.54
N VAL A 737 -18.94 -6.63 16.21
CA VAL A 737 -18.17 -7.56 15.36
C VAL A 737 -16.68 -7.23 15.38
N ALA A 738 -16.28 -5.96 15.56
CA ALA A 738 -14.88 -5.54 15.57
C ALA A 738 -14.11 -5.94 16.83
N GLN A 739 -14.80 -6.40 17.88
CA GLN A 739 -14.11 -6.75 19.11
C GLN A 739 -13.13 -7.91 18.92
N PRO A 740 -11.95 -7.84 19.55
CA PRO A 740 -10.97 -8.91 19.53
C PRO A 740 -11.57 -10.19 20.11
N MET A 741 -11.13 -11.33 19.58
CA MET A 741 -11.37 -12.62 20.22
C MET A 741 -10.45 -12.66 21.47
N ARG A 742 -11.01 -12.26 22.63
CA ARG A 742 -10.37 -11.81 23.91
C ARG A 742 -9.16 -12.59 24.48
N GLY A 743 -8.71 -13.70 23.90
CA GLY A 743 -7.66 -14.54 24.47
C GLY A 743 -6.21 -14.26 24.05
N ALA A 744 -5.97 -13.78 22.82
CA ALA A 744 -4.65 -13.88 22.19
C ALA A 744 -3.81 -12.59 22.15
N LEU A 745 -4.44 -11.41 22.13
CA LEU A 745 -3.75 -10.13 21.91
C LEU A 745 -3.32 -9.44 23.21
N LEU A 746 -4.05 -9.66 24.31
CA LEU A 746 -3.82 -8.99 25.60
C LEU A 746 -2.83 -9.75 26.51
N THR A 747 -2.32 -10.91 26.09
CA THR A 747 -1.43 -11.78 26.88
C THR A 747 0.02 -11.82 26.39
N ARG A 748 0.39 -11.03 25.37
CA ARG A 748 1.78 -10.91 24.87
C ARG A 748 2.44 -9.60 25.27
#